data_AF-A0A3R9UM13-F1
#
_entry.id   AF-A0A3R9UM13-F1
#
_cell.length_a   1.000
_cell.length_b   1.000
_cell.length_c   1.000
_cell.angle_alpha   90.00
_cell.angle_beta   90.00
_cell.angle_gamma   90.00
#
_symmetry.space_group_name_H-M   'P 1'
#
loop_
_entity.id
_entity.type
_entity.pdbx_description
1 polymer ?
#
loop_
_entity_poly.entity_id
_entity_poly.type
_entity_poly.pdbx_seq_one_letter_code
_entity_poly.pdbx_strand_id
1 'polypeptide(L)'
;MTTATTAAPPMAATDMALRLTTPFARGADHLELVVRGELIEPYDFELHKALFGVTPDPLYVLQARQAVAPGTTVTLTVGDGAQEITVPLPEGLLPGTTVAVPRPSGLFTRIRSTGLSGAQETRWRLTALLGTTGKILWALGWERDHLRAQLDRTVTARSPRDARGRTLDLLGAGLSVVRSSGEDDDAYRRRVLLARRWTLPTPTGLAAALNAGIGKIGGQSDPLRVDDTNGPLRRGLLPLRVVPAELPRGRSIDALGRSGGDPQPPVPEGYFDAYYLLDLDPAVVDIAPPPPGPYPPGLPLPAPGRTRPAVAAALGRLAPLLGATRARVTSGFDPRAEDARATGRAVLLTHPSTEPGRLAALAHRAGFDLVVHRPDGQVYAEAAPDEQLVMHTGAGTVTEGQQLTLSVTPAPPSGATIRWYLVHCGPGRAVFTEPVDQASVQLTGQAAGRVVVTAELRDGPHTLTVTRDVTVLPAPLADGKAIGADGKRDPAAPAPGAPIDPVFLAVHDDPSHVDYGTDPNRHRMRRETAQHLDRLVVLLTGQTGKLVVEAAFAPTGSALAKEGRELRLKHPGVTAGVLAVLAHQAGFTHVSVGSGSVTARQDVGDHPVEVHATGLTDGVLEVGTVAKLSVSPTETAVGTLGVLVWSTGDGAASLLTTAPAEMSVRGEHPGLAWVQAAYRPAAGPGAYQVTVRLRPELATHALTPAERDLITHLLAELHPLGVEVVTKELTGGTP
;
A
#
# COMPACT_ATOMS: atom_id res chain seq x y z
N MET A 1 30.98 -23.26 26.44
CA MET A 1 30.68 -21.94 27.03
C MET A 1 30.84 -22.05 28.54
N THR A 2 31.96 -21.57 29.07
CA THR A 2 32.22 -21.45 30.50
C THR A 2 31.23 -20.45 31.08
N THR A 3 30.28 -20.91 31.89
CA THR A 3 29.33 -20.06 32.60
C THR A 3 30.10 -19.23 33.61
N ALA A 4 30.36 -17.97 33.27
CA ALA A 4 30.78 -16.97 34.24
C ALA A 4 29.77 -16.99 35.39
N THR A 5 30.23 -17.31 36.60
CA THR A 5 29.42 -17.24 37.81
C THR A 5 29.17 -15.76 38.07
N THR A 6 28.09 -15.23 37.51
CA THR A 6 27.68 -13.84 37.70
C THR A 6 27.45 -13.64 39.20
N ALA A 7 28.28 -12.82 39.84
CA ALA A 7 28.08 -12.45 41.23
C ALA A 7 26.66 -11.89 41.38
N ALA A 8 25.92 -12.38 42.39
CA ALA A 8 24.58 -11.86 42.67
C ALA A 8 24.64 -10.33 42.85
N PRO A 9 23.67 -9.57 42.31
CA PRO A 9 23.68 -8.12 42.39
C PRO A 9 23.76 -7.66 43.85
N PRO A 10 24.53 -6.59 44.16
CA PRO A 10 24.59 -6.03 45.50
C PRO A 10 23.18 -5.66 45.99
N MET A 11 22.95 -5.77 47.30
CA MET A 11 21.68 -5.37 47.90
C MET A 11 21.43 -3.89 47.59
N ALA A 12 20.24 -3.56 47.09
CA ALA A 12 19.86 -2.18 46.77
C ALA A 12 20.12 -1.20 47.93
N ALA A 13 19.89 -1.64 49.17
CA ALA A 13 20.13 -0.86 50.37
C ALA A 13 21.61 -0.47 50.54
N THR A 14 22.54 -1.39 50.24
CA THR A 14 23.98 -1.14 50.28
C THR A 14 24.40 -0.15 49.19
N ASP A 15 23.91 -0.32 47.97
CA ASP A 15 24.19 0.62 46.87
C ASP A 15 23.66 2.03 47.16
N MET A 16 22.49 2.13 47.79
CA MET A 16 21.91 3.40 48.20
C MET A 16 22.68 4.02 49.38
N ALA A 17 23.12 3.21 50.33
CA ALA A 17 23.92 3.64 51.47
C ALA A 17 25.27 4.24 51.04
N LEU A 18 25.92 3.67 50.03
CA LEU A 18 27.19 4.17 49.47
C LEU A 18 27.08 5.57 48.83
N ARG A 19 25.86 6.06 48.57
CA ARG A 19 25.62 7.40 48.00
C ARG A 19 25.33 8.46 49.06
N LEU A 20 25.28 8.08 50.33
CA LEU A 20 25.07 9.02 51.43
C LEU A 20 26.36 9.74 51.80
N THR A 21 26.25 11.02 52.13
CA THR A 21 27.37 11.81 52.63
C THR A 21 27.71 11.44 54.08
N THR A 22 28.95 11.73 54.49
CA THR A 22 29.53 11.37 55.81
C THR A 22 28.63 11.57 57.04
N PRO A 23 27.82 12.65 57.20
CA PRO A 23 26.95 12.79 58.36
C PRO A 23 25.83 11.74 58.45
N PHE A 24 25.46 11.12 57.33
CA PHE A 24 24.40 10.10 57.27
C PHE A 24 24.93 8.66 57.21
N ALA A 25 26.24 8.48 57.05
CA ALA A 25 26.88 7.16 56.97
C ALA A 25 26.63 6.30 58.22
N ARG A 26 26.62 6.92 59.42
CA ARG A 26 26.23 6.27 60.68
C ARG A 26 24.86 5.59 60.59
N GLY A 27 23.90 6.28 59.99
CA GLY A 27 22.53 5.79 59.88
C GLY A 27 22.40 4.62 58.91
N ALA A 28 23.35 4.43 57.99
CA ALA A 28 23.29 3.43 56.92
C ALA A 28 24.39 2.35 57.05
N ASP A 29 25.04 2.29 58.21
CA ASP A 29 26.06 1.28 58.48
C ASP A 29 25.48 -0.14 58.45
N HIS A 30 26.26 -1.08 57.93
CA HIS A 30 25.87 -2.46 57.74
C HIS A 30 27.07 -3.39 57.83
N LEU A 31 26.82 -4.61 58.27
CA LEU A 31 27.81 -5.67 58.39
C LEU A 31 27.36 -6.87 57.56
N GLU A 32 28.13 -7.24 56.54
CA GLU A 32 27.95 -8.49 55.83
C GLU A 32 28.49 -9.66 56.67
N LEU A 33 27.66 -10.67 56.90
CA LEU A 33 28.04 -11.86 57.64
C LEU A 33 28.58 -12.92 56.69
N VAL A 34 29.74 -13.47 57.03
CA VAL A 34 30.40 -14.51 56.23
C VAL A 34 29.78 -15.87 56.56
N VAL A 35 29.13 -16.47 55.56
CA VAL A 35 28.58 -17.83 55.62
C VAL A 35 29.59 -18.80 54.98
N ARG A 36 29.90 -19.92 55.66
CA ARG A 36 30.72 -21.02 55.12
C ARG A 36 30.06 -22.37 55.41
N GLY A 37 29.55 -23.03 54.38
CA GLY A 37 28.69 -24.20 54.56
C GLY A 37 27.46 -23.82 55.39
N GLU A 38 27.26 -24.47 56.53
CA GLU A 38 26.18 -24.12 57.46
C GLU A 38 26.61 -23.15 58.57
N LEU A 39 27.91 -22.83 58.69
CA LEU A 39 28.43 -22.00 59.77
C LEU A 39 28.43 -20.52 59.37
N ILE A 40 28.14 -19.66 60.33
CA ILE A 40 28.32 -18.21 60.22
C ILE A 40 29.57 -17.87 61.03
N GLU A 41 30.54 -17.20 60.41
CA GLU A 41 31.77 -16.81 61.11
C GLU A 41 31.46 -15.94 62.33
N PRO A 42 32.22 -16.07 63.44
CA PRO A 42 32.05 -15.20 64.59
C PRO A 42 32.16 -13.73 64.19
N TYR A 43 31.23 -12.92 64.69
CA TYR A 43 31.19 -11.49 64.45
C TYR A 43 30.79 -10.75 65.72
N ASP A 44 31.10 -9.47 65.77
CA ASP A 44 30.68 -8.57 66.84
C ASP A 44 30.26 -7.22 66.25
N PHE A 45 29.93 -6.27 67.14
CA PHE A 45 29.59 -4.91 66.77
C PHE A 45 30.53 -3.88 67.39
N GLU A 46 31.73 -4.30 67.82
CA GLU A 46 32.67 -3.42 68.52
C GLU A 46 33.21 -2.34 67.58
N LEU A 47 33.38 -2.64 66.28
CA LEU A 47 33.74 -1.62 65.29
C LEU A 47 32.67 -0.53 65.17
N HIS A 48 31.38 -0.91 65.08
CA HIS A 48 30.27 0.05 65.04
C HIS A 48 30.22 0.90 66.32
N LYS A 49 30.37 0.25 67.47
CA LYS A 49 30.37 0.91 68.78
C LYS A 49 31.56 1.86 68.93
N ALA A 50 32.74 1.49 68.46
CA ALA A 50 33.94 2.33 68.46
C ALA A 50 33.78 3.56 67.55
N LEU A 51 33.16 3.40 66.37
CA LEU A 51 32.97 4.49 65.42
C LEU A 51 31.84 5.46 65.82
N PHE A 52 30.79 4.97 66.47
CA PHE A 52 29.55 5.75 66.68
C PHE A 52 29.11 5.90 68.13
N GLY A 53 29.83 5.29 69.08
CA GLY A 53 29.59 5.40 70.52
C GLY A 53 28.30 4.74 71.02
N VAL A 54 27.64 3.90 70.21
CA VAL A 54 26.35 3.26 70.52
C VAL A 54 26.37 1.81 70.08
N THR A 55 25.80 0.91 70.89
CA THR A 55 25.58 -0.49 70.51
C THR A 55 24.42 -0.55 69.49
N PRO A 56 24.61 -1.17 68.31
CA PRO A 56 23.56 -1.19 67.30
C PRO A 56 22.41 -2.12 67.69
N ASP A 57 21.21 -1.83 67.17
CA ASP A 57 20.06 -2.73 67.18
C ASP A 57 19.89 -3.30 65.77
N PRO A 58 20.52 -4.44 65.42
CA PRO A 58 20.60 -4.90 64.04
C PRO A 58 19.25 -5.41 63.51
N LEU A 59 18.94 -5.05 62.25
CA LEU A 59 17.94 -5.77 61.44
C LEU A 59 18.70 -6.69 60.49
N TYR A 60 18.51 -7.99 60.62
CA TYR A 60 19.14 -8.97 59.74
C TYR A 60 18.29 -9.20 58.50
N VAL A 61 18.96 -9.27 57.35
CA VAL A 61 18.33 -9.43 56.05
C VAL A 61 19.00 -10.58 55.32
N LEU A 62 18.19 -11.51 54.81
CA LEU A 62 18.62 -12.65 54.02
C LEU A 62 18.34 -12.36 52.54
N GLN A 63 19.38 -12.35 51.70
CA GLN A 63 19.27 -12.17 50.25
C GLN A 63 19.42 -13.51 49.54
N ALA A 64 18.52 -13.82 48.61
CA ALA A 64 18.64 -14.97 47.73
C ALA A 64 19.66 -14.67 46.62
N ARG A 65 20.67 -15.53 46.44
CA ARG A 65 21.64 -15.43 45.33
C ARG A 65 21.19 -16.20 44.09
N GLN A 66 20.24 -17.11 44.26
CA GLN A 66 19.66 -17.94 43.21
C GLN A 66 18.14 -18.03 43.38
N ALA A 67 17.43 -18.51 42.35
CA ALA A 67 16.00 -18.74 42.44
C ALA A 67 15.71 -19.83 43.47
N VAL A 68 14.75 -19.57 44.36
CA VAL A 68 14.36 -20.46 45.45
C VAL A 68 13.01 -21.08 45.13
N ALA A 69 12.94 -22.40 45.22
CA ALA A 69 11.71 -23.14 44.96
C ALA A 69 10.65 -22.86 46.05
N PRO A 70 9.35 -22.80 45.71
CA PRO A 70 8.27 -22.75 46.70
C PRO A 70 8.39 -23.87 47.74
N GLY A 71 8.04 -23.59 48.99
CA GLY A 71 8.14 -24.54 50.10
C GLY A 71 9.54 -24.70 50.72
N THR A 72 10.55 -23.98 50.23
CA THR A 72 11.87 -23.91 50.88
C THR A 72 11.74 -23.23 52.24
N THR A 73 12.30 -23.82 53.29
CA THR A 73 12.42 -23.17 54.60
C THR A 73 13.89 -22.92 54.94
N VAL A 74 14.18 -21.76 55.54
CA VAL A 74 15.51 -21.42 56.05
C VAL A 74 15.45 -21.29 57.56
N THR A 75 16.35 -21.96 58.27
CA THR A 75 16.47 -21.91 59.73
C THR A 75 17.83 -21.34 60.11
N LEU A 76 17.83 -20.35 60.99
CA LEU A 76 19.01 -19.74 61.57
C LEU A 76 19.13 -20.12 63.05
N THR A 77 20.34 -20.47 63.49
CA THR A 77 20.63 -20.83 64.89
C THR A 77 21.33 -19.67 65.59
N VAL A 78 20.93 -19.37 66.83
CA VAL A 78 21.48 -18.29 67.67
C VAL A 78 22.28 -18.86 68.83
N GLY A 79 23.46 -18.29 69.11
CA GLY A 79 24.39 -18.77 70.14
C GLY A 79 24.85 -20.22 69.91
N ASP A 80 25.11 -20.97 70.98
CA ASP A 80 25.55 -22.38 70.90
C ASP A 80 24.41 -23.37 70.58
N GLY A 81 23.33 -22.92 69.94
CA GLY A 81 22.12 -23.73 69.71
C GLY A 81 20.96 -23.42 70.65
N ALA A 82 21.00 -22.30 71.35
CA ALA A 82 20.00 -21.94 72.36
C ALA A 82 18.64 -21.54 71.76
N GLN A 83 18.61 -21.10 70.49
CA GLN A 83 17.39 -20.71 69.79
C GLN A 83 17.50 -20.98 68.28
N GLU A 84 16.45 -21.52 67.67
CA GLU A 84 16.29 -21.63 66.22
C GLU A 84 15.21 -20.67 65.71
N ILE A 85 15.47 -20.01 64.60
CA ILE A 85 14.59 -19.02 63.97
C ILE A 85 14.32 -19.44 62.54
N THR A 86 13.07 -19.73 62.21
CA THR A 86 12.64 -19.98 60.84
C THR A 86 12.35 -18.66 60.13
N VAL A 87 12.97 -18.45 58.96
CA VAL A 87 12.78 -17.26 58.13
C VAL A 87 11.56 -17.47 57.22
N PRO A 88 10.56 -16.58 57.24
CA PRO A 88 9.38 -16.70 56.39
C PRO A 88 9.73 -16.31 54.95
N LEU A 89 9.96 -17.30 54.09
CA LEU A 89 10.27 -17.06 52.68
C LEU A 89 8.99 -16.93 51.84
N PRO A 90 8.85 -15.86 51.04
CA PRO A 90 7.82 -15.79 49.99
C PRO A 90 7.99 -16.92 48.97
N GLU A 91 6.88 -17.42 48.41
CA GLU A 91 6.92 -18.43 47.37
C GLU A 91 7.62 -17.91 46.10
N GLY A 92 8.60 -18.68 45.60
CA GLY A 92 9.30 -18.33 44.36
C GLY A 92 10.18 -17.09 44.47
N LEU A 93 11.01 -17.04 45.52
CA LEU A 93 11.97 -15.96 45.76
C LEU A 93 13.02 -15.93 44.63
N LEU A 94 13.20 -14.77 44.01
CA LEU A 94 14.10 -14.60 42.85
C LEU A 94 15.50 -14.17 43.28
N PRO A 95 16.54 -14.43 42.46
CA PRO A 95 17.88 -13.92 42.72
C PRO A 95 17.86 -12.40 42.97
N GLY A 96 18.61 -11.94 43.97
CA GLY A 96 18.71 -10.54 44.37
C GLY A 96 17.65 -10.07 45.37
N THR A 97 16.53 -10.77 45.50
CA THR A 97 15.46 -10.38 46.45
C THR A 97 15.85 -10.70 47.89
N THR A 98 15.33 -9.90 48.82
CA THR A 98 15.69 -9.96 50.24
C THR A 98 14.47 -10.24 51.13
N VAL A 99 14.71 -10.80 52.31
CA VAL A 99 13.69 -11.06 53.33
C VAL A 99 14.25 -10.66 54.69
N ALA A 100 13.42 -9.99 55.51
CA ALA A 100 13.78 -9.69 56.89
C ALA A 100 13.79 -10.97 57.74
N VAL A 101 14.84 -11.15 58.52
CA VAL A 101 14.96 -12.24 59.48
C VAL A 101 14.30 -11.80 60.79
N PRO A 102 13.47 -12.66 61.43
CA PRO A 102 12.91 -12.36 62.74
C PRO A 102 13.99 -12.02 63.78
N ARG A 103 13.70 -11.08 64.69
CA ARG A 103 14.67 -10.54 65.64
C ARG A 103 15.23 -11.65 66.56
N PRO A 104 16.57 -11.86 66.59
CA PRO A 104 17.17 -12.85 67.48
C PRO A 104 17.38 -12.28 68.90
N SER A 105 17.53 -13.18 69.87
CA SER A 105 17.95 -12.85 71.24
C SER A 105 19.47 -12.73 71.41
N GLY A 106 20.25 -13.04 70.36
CA GLY A 106 21.72 -13.05 70.36
C GLY A 106 22.28 -13.13 68.94
N LEU A 107 23.55 -13.53 68.81
CA LEU A 107 24.25 -13.61 67.51
C LEU A 107 24.00 -14.95 66.79
N PHE A 108 23.78 -14.88 65.48
CA PHE A 108 23.65 -16.07 64.63
C PHE A 108 24.96 -16.84 64.48
N THR A 109 24.89 -18.17 64.57
CA THR A 109 26.05 -19.07 64.45
C THR A 109 25.91 -20.08 63.32
N ARG A 110 24.67 -20.40 62.89
CA ARG A 110 24.41 -21.33 61.78
C ARG A 110 23.24 -20.94 60.89
N ILE A 111 23.25 -21.42 59.64
CA ILE A 111 22.17 -21.32 58.66
C ILE A 111 21.93 -22.67 57.97
N ARG A 112 20.67 -23.07 57.83
CA ARG A 112 20.24 -24.30 57.14
C ARG A 112 19.05 -24.04 56.24
N SER A 113 18.99 -24.74 55.11
CA SER A 113 17.86 -24.67 54.18
C SER A 113 17.32 -26.06 53.87
N THR A 114 16.00 -26.21 53.81
CA THR A 114 15.35 -27.44 53.36
C THR A 114 15.05 -27.40 51.87
N GLY A 115 15.10 -28.55 51.18
CA GLY A 115 14.72 -28.65 49.76
C GLY A 115 15.69 -28.01 48.76
N LEU A 116 16.82 -27.45 49.21
CA LEU A 116 17.88 -26.89 48.36
C LEU A 116 19.16 -27.71 48.45
N SER A 117 19.75 -28.05 47.30
CA SER A 117 21.08 -28.68 47.22
C SER A 117 22.19 -27.63 47.07
N GLY A 118 23.38 -27.93 47.58
CA GLY A 118 24.57 -27.07 47.50
C GLY A 118 24.90 -26.30 48.78
N ALA A 119 26.02 -25.58 48.78
CA ALA A 119 26.54 -24.85 49.93
C ALA A 119 25.72 -23.56 50.19
N GLN A 120 25.44 -23.22 51.46
CA GLN A 120 24.50 -22.13 51.78
C GLN A 120 25.01 -20.77 51.30
N GLU A 121 26.32 -20.53 51.28
CA GLU A 121 26.97 -19.32 50.79
C GLU A 121 26.77 -19.05 49.28
N THR A 122 26.44 -20.10 48.52
CA THR A 122 26.07 -19.98 47.10
C THR A 122 24.60 -19.64 46.90
N ARG A 123 23.77 -19.86 47.94
CA ARG A 123 22.32 -19.66 47.92
C ARG A 123 21.90 -18.37 48.63
N TRP A 124 22.63 -18.00 49.68
CA TRP A 124 22.23 -16.97 50.63
C TRP A 124 23.36 -15.99 50.90
N ARG A 125 22.98 -14.74 51.12
CA ARG A 125 23.84 -13.70 51.68
C ARG A 125 23.11 -13.09 52.87
N LEU A 126 23.78 -13.02 54.02
CA LEU A 126 23.20 -12.51 55.26
C LEU A 126 23.86 -11.18 55.61
N THR A 127 23.06 -10.16 55.88
CA THR A 127 23.55 -8.81 56.19
C THR A 127 22.83 -8.25 57.41
N ALA A 128 23.59 -7.71 58.36
CA ALA A 128 23.06 -6.98 59.50
C ALA A 128 23.03 -5.48 59.19
N LEU A 129 21.85 -4.86 59.20
CA LEU A 129 21.66 -3.42 59.05
C LEU A 129 21.69 -2.77 60.43
N LEU A 130 22.71 -1.96 60.71
CA LEU A 130 23.03 -1.50 62.05
C LEU A 130 22.37 -0.16 62.39
N GLY A 131 22.15 0.70 61.38
CA GLY A 131 21.51 2.01 61.54
C GLY A 131 20.07 2.10 61.02
N THR A 132 19.31 3.07 61.54
CA THR A 132 17.89 3.30 61.17
C THR A 132 17.72 3.67 59.70
N THR A 133 18.61 4.48 59.13
CA THR A 133 18.57 4.85 57.70
C THR A 133 18.80 3.62 56.82
N GLY A 134 19.70 2.70 57.19
CA GLY A 134 19.93 1.45 56.48
C GLY A 134 18.69 0.56 56.43
N LYS A 135 17.91 0.52 57.53
CA LYS A 135 16.61 -0.19 57.58
C LYS A 135 15.57 0.43 56.64
N ILE A 136 15.49 1.77 56.60
CA ILE A 136 14.58 2.50 55.69
C ILE A 136 14.99 2.28 54.23
N LEU A 137 16.29 2.39 53.93
CA LEU A 137 16.82 2.12 52.59
C LEU A 137 16.58 0.68 52.17
N TRP A 138 16.61 -0.28 53.09
CA TRP A 138 16.22 -1.65 52.80
C TRP A 138 14.75 -1.79 52.44
N ALA A 139 13.83 -1.18 53.18
CA ALA A 139 12.40 -1.23 52.83
C ALA A 139 12.13 -0.69 51.41
N LEU A 140 12.74 0.46 51.07
CA LEU A 140 12.65 1.06 49.73
C LEU A 140 13.34 0.20 48.65
N GLY A 141 14.50 -0.36 48.97
CA GLY A 141 15.26 -1.22 48.07
C GLY A 141 14.53 -2.54 47.78
N TRP A 142 13.90 -3.12 48.79
CA TRP A 142 13.09 -4.32 48.69
C TRP A 142 11.91 -4.12 47.73
N GLU A 143 11.16 -3.03 47.89
CA GLU A 143 10.03 -2.71 47.02
C GLU A 143 10.49 -2.51 45.56
N ARG A 144 11.59 -1.77 45.36
CA ARG A 144 12.18 -1.57 44.03
C ARG A 144 12.55 -2.90 43.36
N ASP A 145 13.23 -3.78 44.07
CA ASP A 145 13.70 -5.05 43.52
C ASP A 145 12.52 -6.02 43.30
N HIS A 146 11.50 -5.98 44.15
CA HIS A 146 10.25 -6.72 43.96
C HIS A 146 9.49 -6.24 42.70
N LEU A 147 9.35 -4.93 42.51
CA LEU A 147 8.68 -4.37 41.33
C LEU A 147 9.42 -4.69 40.03
N ARG A 148 10.76 -4.66 40.04
CA ARG A 148 11.58 -5.09 38.89
C ARG A 148 11.36 -6.56 38.55
N ALA A 149 11.35 -7.42 39.56
CA ALA A 149 11.07 -8.83 39.36
C ALA A 149 9.67 -9.10 38.78
N GLN A 150 8.66 -8.35 39.22
CA GLN A 150 7.30 -8.43 38.65
C GLN A 150 7.24 -7.91 37.21
N LEU A 151 7.97 -6.84 36.91
CA LEU A 151 8.09 -6.32 35.55
C LEU A 151 8.73 -7.37 34.63
N ASP A 152 9.83 -7.98 35.03
CA ASP A 152 10.54 -9.00 34.23
C ASP A 152 9.64 -10.21 33.95
N ARG A 153 8.89 -10.68 34.95
CA ARG A 153 7.87 -11.75 34.77
C ARG A 153 6.80 -11.33 33.78
N THR A 154 6.27 -10.12 33.92
CA THR A 154 5.19 -9.59 33.06
C THR A 154 5.65 -9.40 31.61
N VAL A 155 6.87 -8.91 31.41
CA VAL A 155 7.48 -8.73 30.09
C VAL A 155 7.73 -10.09 29.43
N THR A 156 8.28 -11.05 30.18
CA THR A 156 8.52 -12.42 29.69
C THR A 156 7.20 -13.11 29.30
N ALA A 157 6.15 -12.93 30.11
CA ALA A 157 4.83 -13.51 29.84
C ALA A 157 4.15 -12.95 28.58
N ARG A 158 4.54 -11.76 28.09
CA ARG A 158 4.04 -11.17 26.84
C ARG A 158 4.71 -11.73 25.59
N SER A 159 5.81 -12.47 25.74
CA SER A 159 6.51 -13.14 24.65
C SER A 159 5.87 -14.50 24.39
N PRO A 160 5.36 -14.79 23.17
CA PRO A 160 4.85 -16.12 22.85
C PRO A 160 5.90 -17.23 23.00
N ARG A 161 7.20 -16.90 22.94
CA ARG A 161 8.30 -17.86 23.13
C ARG A 161 8.34 -18.41 24.55
N ASP A 162 7.97 -17.60 25.53
CA ASP A 162 8.18 -17.88 26.96
C ASP A 162 6.84 -18.01 27.71
N ALA A 163 5.73 -17.60 27.10
CA ALA A 163 4.39 -17.78 27.61
C ALA A 163 4.01 -19.27 27.72
N ARG A 164 3.22 -19.58 28.76
CA ARG A 164 2.72 -20.93 29.08
C ARG A 164 1.26 -20.87 29.52
N GLY A 165 0.55 -21.99 29.33
CA GLY A 165 -0.85 -22.17 29.73
C GLY A 165 -1.76 -21.02 29.28
N ARG A 166 -2.55 -20.49 30.22
CA ARG A 166 -3.57 -19.46 29.96
C ARG A 166 -3.04 -18.19 29.30
N THR A 167 -1.80 -17.79 29.59
CA THR A 167 -1.20 -16.60 28.95
C THR A 167 -0.91 -16.86 27.47
N LEU A 168 -0.45 -18.06 27.13
CA LEU A 168 -0.26 -18.46 25.74
C LEU A 168 -1.61 -18.55 25.01
N ASP A 169 -2.66 -19.02 25.69
CA ASP A 169 -4.03 -19.07 25.15
C ASP A 169 -4.59 -17.68 24.84
N LEU A 170 -4.34 -16.69 25.70
CA LEU A 170 -4.73 -15.29 25.45
C LEU A 170 -3.98 -14.70 24.26
N LEU A 171 -2.69 -15.04 24.09
CA LEU A 171 -1.90 -14.61 22.93
C LEU A 171 -2.40 -15.26 21.64
N GLY A 172 -2.81 -16.52 21.68
CA GLY A 172 -3.41 -17.22 20.54
C GLY A 172 -4.81 -16.69 20.19
N ALA A 173 -5.65 -16.40 21.19
CA ALA A 173 -6.99 -15.85 20.99
C ALA A 173 -6.97 -14.50 20.24
N GLY A 174 -5.99 -13.63 20.53
CA GLY A 174 -5.78 -12.37 19.80
C GLY A 174 -5.40 -12.55 18.32
N LEU A 175 -5.03 -13.76 17.91
CA LEU A 175 -4.71 -14.16 16.54
C LEU A 175 -5.75 -15.15 15.99
N SER A 176 -6.88 -15.34 16.68
CA SER A 176 -7.91 -16.34 16.36
C SER A 176 -7.42 -17.79 16.31
N VAL A 177 -6.36 -18.13 17.05
CA VAL A 177 -5.81 -19.50 17.17
C VAL A 177 -6.24 -20.10 18.50
N VAL A 178 -7.07 -21.15 18.47
CA VAL A 178 -7.58 -21.81 19.67
C VAL A 178 -6.86 -23.14 19.90
N ARG A 179 -6.56 -23.44 21.16
CA ARG A 179 -5.91 -24.69 21.55
C ARG A 179 -6.86 -25.87 21.34
N SER A 180 -6.35 -26.91 20.70
CA SER A 180 -7.09 -28.15 20.48
C SER A 180 -7.09 -29.04 21.73
N SER A 181 -8.08 -29.91 21.85
CA SER A 181 -8.16 -30.86 22.98
C SER A 181 -6.92 -31.76 23.00
N GLY A 182 -6.19 -31.78 24.12
CA GLY A 182 -4.97 -32.59 24.30
C GLY A 182 -3.68 -31.99 23.73
N GLU A 183 -3.73 -30.78 23.17
CA GLU A 183 -2.56 -30.09 22.62
C GLU A 183 -1.67 -29.50 23.73
N ASP A 184 -0.38 -29.86 23.70
CA ASP A 184 0.61 -29.32 24.64
C ASP A 184 1.03 -27.88 24.31
N ASP A 185 1.68 -27.22 25.27
CA ASP A 185 2.14 -25.83 25.12
C ASP A 185 3.14 -25.65 23.96
N ASP A 186 3.90 -26.68 23.59
CA ASP A 186 4.94 -26.59 22.56
C ASP A 186 4.35 -26.66 21.15
N ALA A 187 3.39 -27.57 20.93
CA ALA A 187 2.60 -27.68 19.71
C ALA A 187 1.74 -26.42 19.50
N TYR A 188 1.03 -26.00 20.55
CA TYR A 188 0.20 -24.80 20.49
C TYR A 188 1.04 -23.54 20.22
N ARG A 189 2.21 -23.41 20.86
CA ARG A 189 3.14 -22.30 20.61
C ARG A 189 3.64 -22.24 19.17
N ARG A 190 3.88 -23.38 18.52
CA ARG A 190 4.27 -23.41 17.09
C ARG A 190 3.19 -22.80 16.21
N ARG A 191 1.91 -23.12 16.46
CA ARG A 191 0.76 -22.55 15.72
C ARG A 191 0.59 -21.05 15.97
N VAL A 192 0.67 -20.59 17.23
CA VAL A 192 0.60 -19.16 17.57
C VAL A 192 1.73 -18.36 16.91
N LEU A 193 2.96 -18.90 16.88
CA LEU A 193 4.10 -18.28 16.21
C LEU A 193 3.97 -18.27 14.68
N LEU A 194 3.35 -19.31 14.10
CA LEU A 194 3.05 -19.39 12.67
C LEU A 194 2.01 -18.33 12.28
N ALA A 195 0.88 -18.25 12.99
CA ALA A 195 -0.17 -17.26 12.76
C ALA A 195 0.36 -15.82 12.83
N ARG A 196 1.31 -15.54 13.75
CA ARG A 196 1.96 -14.22 13.88
C ARG A 196 2.81 -13.82 12.67
N ARG A 197 3.27 -14.79 11.89
CA ARG A 197 4.11 -14.60 10.70
C ARG A 197 3.33 -14.86 9.42
N TRP A 198 2.05 -15.17 9.54
CA TRP A 198 1.22 -15.62 8.43
C TRP A 198 0.87 -14.45 7.52
N THR A 199 1.54 -14.40 6.37
CA THR A 199 1.21 -13.51 5.26
C THR A 199 1.21 -14.38 4.01
N LEU A 200 0.05 -14.72 3.44
CA LEU A 200 0.01 -15.42 2.15
C LEU A 200 -0.15 -14.42 1.01
N PRO A 201 0.70 -14.53 -0.04
CA PRO A 201 0.25 -15.32 -1.19
C PRO A 201 1.42 -16.01 -1.96
N THR A 202 1.96 -17.15 -1.51
CA THR A 202 2.75 -18.05 -2.39
C THR A 202 2.67 -19.53 -1.97
N PRO A 203 2.81 -20.49 -2.91
CA PRO A 203 2.94 -21.92 -2.62
C PRO A 203 4.07 -22.24 -1.65
N THR A 204 5.19 -21.53 -1.77
CA THR A 204 6.35 -21.68 -0.89
C THR A 204 6.02 -21.31 0.55
N GLY A 205 5.24 -20.23 0.75
CA GLY A 205 4.76 -19.83 2.07
C GLY A 205 3.86 -20.91 2.69
N LEU A 206 2.94 -21.46 1.90
CA LEU A 206 2.06 -22.55 2.35
C LEU A 206 2.83 -23.83 2.67
N ALA A 207 3.80 -24.23 1.83
CA ALA A 207 4.67 -25.38 2.09
C ALA A 207 5.46 -25.23 3.39
N ALA A 208 6.07 -24.06 3.61
CA ALA A 208 6.84 -23.79 4.81
C ALA A 208 5.97 -23.89 6.06
N ALA A 209 4.72 -23.42 5.99
CA ALA A 209 3.74 -23.51 7.05
C ALA A 209 3.37 -24.92 7.44
N LEU A 210 3.01 -25.72 6.44
CA LEU A 210 2.54 -27.08 6.64
C LEU A 210 3.67 -27.90 7.25
N ASN A 211 4.89 -27.78 6.72
CA ASN A 211 6.06 -28.45 7.25
C ASN A 211 6.44 -27.98 8.66
N ALA A 212 6.32 -26.68 8.97
CA ALA A 212 6.57 -26.17 10.31
C ALA A 212 5.50 -26.61 11.33
N GLY A 213 4.24 -26.70 10.90
CA GLY A 213 3.11 -27.14 11.72
C GLY A 213 3.15 -28.64 12.01
N ILE A 214 3.50 -29.47 11.02
CA ILE A 214 3.49 -30.92 11.16
C ILE A 214 4.77 -31.48 11.80
N GLY A 215 5.91 -30.82 11.61
CA GLY A 215 7.20 -31.34 12.05
C GLY A 215 7.71 -32.47 11.16
N LYS A 216 8.42 -33.44 11.75
CA LYS A 216 9.12 -34.48 10.98
C LYS A 216 8.19 -35.64 10.64
N ILE A 217 8.19 -36.07 9.38
CA ILE A 217 7.57 -37.34 8.92
C ILE A 217 8.66 -38.18 8.26
N GLY A 218 8.74 -39.47 8.60
CA GLY A 218 9.77 -40.36 8.06
C GLY A 218 11.22 -39.87 8.27
N GLY A 219 11.46 -39.08 9.33
CA GLY A 219 12.77 -38.47 9.62
C GLY A 219 13.09 -37.18 8.85
N GLN A 220 12.28 -36.79 7.86
CA GLN A 220 12.46 -35.57 7.08
C GLN A 220 11.85 -34.36 7.79
N SER A 221 12.56 -33.23 7.81
CA SER A 221 12.09 -31.97 8.42
C SER A 221 11.18 -31.12 7.53
N ASP A 222 11.09 -31.44 6.23
CA ASP A 222 10.26 -30.79 5.22
C ASP A 222 9.47 -31.80 4.37
N PRO A 223 8.66 -32.67 5.00
CA PRO A 223 8.09 -33.85 4.32
C PRO A 223 7.10 -33.54 3.20
N LEU A 224 6.50 -32.35 3.17
CA LEU A 224 5.46 -31.95 2.21
C LEU A 224 6.02 -31.01 1.13
N ARG A 225 5.59 -31.26 -0.11
CA ARG A 225 5.72 -30.34 -1.24
C ARG A 225 4.35 -29.80 -1.61
N VAL A 226 4.36 -28.55 -2.06
CA VAL A 226 3.19 -27.82 -2.50
C VAL A 226 3.49 -27.34 -3.90
N ASP A 227 2.90 -28.01 -4.88
CA ASP A 227 3.03 -27.64 -6.29
C ASP A 227 1.80 -26.83 -6.67
N ASP A 228 1.98 -25.77 -7.44
CA ASP A 228 0.86 -24.99 -7.96
C ASP A 228 0.65 -25.23 -9.45
N THR A 229 -0.60 -25.44 -9.82
CA THR A 229 -1.04 -25.43 -11.21
C THR A 229 -2.04 -24.32 -11.37
N ASN A 230 -1.65 -23.29 -12.11
CA ASN A 230 -2.56 -22.21 -12.45
C ASN A 230 -3.21 -22.49 -13.80
N GLY A 231 -4.54 -22.53 -13.83
CA GLY A 231 -5.28 -22.49 -15.09
C GLY A 231 -5.00 -21.18 -15.84
N PRO A 232 -5.02 -21.19 -17.19
CA PRO A 232 -4.89 -19.95 -17.95
C PRO A 232 -6.07 -19.04 -17.63
N LEU A 233 -5.82 -17.95 -16.90
CA LEU A 233 -6.80 -16.92 -16.57
C LEU A 233 -6.58 -15.71 -17.47
N ARG A 234 -7.66 -15.24 -18.10
CA ARG A 234 -7.67 -13.95 -18.81
C ARG A 234 -8.51 -12.98 -18.01
N ARG A 235 -8.02 -11.76 -17.79
CA ARG A 235 -8.65 -10.80 -16.88
C ARG A 235 -8.90 -9.48 -17.59
N GLY A 236 -10.00 -8.84 -17.20
CA GLY A 236 -10.32 -7.46 -17.51
C GLY A 236 -10.54 -6.72 -16.21
N LEU A 237 -10.02 -5.50 -16.12
CA LEU A 237 -10.12 -4.67 -14.92
C LEU A 237 -10.73 -3.31 -15.29
N LEU A 238 -11.73 -2.91 -14.51
CA LEU A 238 -12.31 -1.57 -14.54
C LEU A 238 -11.88 -0.85 -13.26
N PRO A 239 -10.95 0.12 -13.34
CA PRO A 239 -10.66 0.97 -12.19
C PRO A 239 -11.87 1.85 -11.91
N LEU A 240 -12.19 2.02 -10.63
CA LEU A 240 -13.29 2.84 -10.17
C LEU A 240 -12.78 3.88 -9.16
N ARG A 241 -13.45 5.03 -9.15
CA ARG A 241 -13.28 6.02 -8.09
C ARG A 241 -14.62 6.27 -7.44
N VAL A 242 -14.76 5.86 -6.19
CA VAL A 242 -15.95 6.13 -5.39
C VAL A 242 -15.83 7.52 -4.80
N VAL A 243 -16.78 8.40 -5.11
CA VAL A 243 -16.84 9.79 -4.64
C VAL A 243 -18.06 9.99 -3.74
N PRO A 244 -18.01 10.90 -2.76
CA PRO A 244 -19.20 11.21 -1.96
C PRO A 244 -20.30 11.77 -2.86
N ALA A 245 -21.56 11.43 -2.58
CA ALA A 245 -22.69 12.10 -3.22
C ALA A 245 -22.84 13.55 -2.72
N GLU A 246 -22.57 13.76 -1.42
CA GLU A 246 -22.54 15.05 -0.73
C GLU A 246 -21.46 15.04 0.35
N LEU A 247 -20.88 16.21 0.62
CA LEU A 247 -19.96 16.40 1.74
C LEU A 247 -20.69 17.13 2.88
N PRO A 248 -20.78 16.56 4.09
CA PRO A 248 -21.44 17.22 5.22
C PRO A 248 -20.75 18.53 5.63
N ARG A 249 -21.52 19.46 6.20
CA ARG A 249 -20.99 20.75 6.69
C ARG A 249 -19.91 20.53 7.76
N GLY A 250 -18.83 21.28 7.66
CA GLY A 250 -17.64 21.17 8.52
C GLY A 250 -16.76 19.95 8.22
N ARG A 251 -17.01 19.20 7.14
CA ARG A 251 -16.17 18.06 6.73
C ARG A 251 -15.29 18.42 5.55
N SER A 252 -14.18 17.69 5.48
CA SER A 252 -13.21 17.73 4.40
C SER A 252 -13.05 16.36 3.76
N ILE A 253 -12.61 16.34 2.51
CA ILE A 253 -12.22 15.15 1.77
C ILE A 253 -10.97 15.46 0.94
N ASP A 254 -9.98 14.56 0.99
CA ASP A 254 -8.75 14.68 0.20
C ASP A 254 -8.80 13.88 -1.12
N ALA A 255 -7.75 14.00 -1.93
CA ALA A 255 -7.62 13.32 -3.22
C ALA A 255 -7.78 11.79 -3.14
N LEU A 256 -7.45 11.19 -1.99
CA LEU A 256 -7.57 9.75 -1.74
C LEU A 256 -8.94 9.34 -1.19
N GLY A 257 -9.85 10.29 -0.99
CA GLY A 257 -11.18 10.06 -0.44
C GLY A 257 -11.23 9.99 1.08
N ARG A 258 -10.14 10.31 1.78
CA ARG A 258 -10.10 10.28 3.25
C ARG A 258 -10.85 11.48 3.80
N SER A 259 -11.79 11.21 4.70
CA SER A 259 -12.62 12.25 5.33
C SER A 259 -12.04 12.68 6.68
N GLY A 260 -12.11 13.98 7.00
CA GLY A 260 -11.88 14.47 8.37
C GLY A 260 -10.48 15.00 8.70
N GLY A 261 -9.72 15.49 7.71
CA GLY A 261 -8.50 16.26 7.98
C GLY A 261 -8.76 17.75 8.10
N ASP A 262 -8.13 18.43 9.05
CA ASP A 262 -8.00 19.89 8.97
C ASP A 262 -7.23 20.25 7.69
N PRO A 263 -7.57 21.39 7.03
CA PRO A 263 -6.75 21.88 5.93
C PRO A 263 -5.31 21.93 6.40
N GLN A 264 -4.42 21.21 5.71
CA GLN A 264 -3.01 21.29 6.03
C GLN A 264 -2.57 22.74 5.85
N PRO A 265 -1.71 23.28 6.75
CA PRO A 265 -1.12 24.57 6.51
C PRO A 265 -0.44 24.54 5.13
N PRO A 266 -0.47 25.65 4.38
CA PRO A 266 0.12 25.69 3.05
C PRO A 266 1.56 25.18 3.14
N VAL A 267 1.85 24.11 2.41
CA VAL A 267 3.21 23.57 2.30
C VAL A 267 4.10 24.73 1.85
N PRO A 268 5.22 25.03 2.54
CA PRO A 268 6.13 26.08 2.12
C PRO A 268 6.57 25.82 0.69
N GLU A 269 6.08 26.64 -0.25
CA GLU A 269 6.46 26.56 -1.64
C GLU A 269 7.84 27.19 -1.79
N GLY A 270 8.69 26.61 -2.65
CA GLY A 270 10.02 27.16 -2.91
C GLY A 270 9.94 28.58 -3.47
N TYR A 271 9.23 28.76 -4.59
CA TYR A 271 9.08 30.05 -5.27
C TYR A 271 7.63 30.29 -5.68
N PHE A 272 7.08 31.46 -5.34
CA PHE A 272 5.77 31.94 -5.79
C PHE A 272 5.86 33.42 -6.16
N ASP A 273 5.36 33.74 -7.34
CA ASP A 273 5.08 35.11 -7.77
C ASP A 273 3.65 35.15 -8.34
N ALA A 274 2.87 36.16 -7.93
CA ALA A 274 1.51 36.39 -8.39
C ALA A 274 1.45 36.69 -9.91
N TYR A 275 2.56 37.04 -10.54
CA TYR A 275 2.68 37.15 -11.99
C TYR A 275 2.27 35.85 -12.70
N TYR A 276 2.63 34.68 -12.14
CA TYR A 276 2.36 33.37 -12.73
C TYR A 276 0.94 32.85 -12.54
N LEU A 277 0.04 33.65 -11.97
CA LEU A 277 -1.36 33.30 -11.85
C LEU A 277 -2.10 33.54 -13.18
N LEU A 278 -2.99 32.62 -13.52
CA LEU A 278 -3.89 32.73 -14.67
C LEU A 278 -5.16 33.47 -14.29
N ASP A 279 -5.68 34.26 -15.22
CA ASP A 279 -7.06 34.76 -15.12
C ASP A 279 -8.04 33.62 -15.42
N LEU A 280 -9.05 33.48 -14.57
CA LEU A 280 -10.13 32.53 -14.73
C LEU A 280 -11.03 32.95 -15.89
N ASP A 281 -11.38 31.99 -16.73
CA ASP A 281 -12.27 32.21 -17.86
C ASP A 281 -13.70 32.53 -17.36
N PRO A 282 -14.24 33.74 -17.63
CA PRO A 282 -15.59 34.10 -17.24
C PRO A 282 -16.67 33.30 -17.99
N ALA A 283 -16.32 32.50 -19.00
CA ALA A 283 -17.21 31.51 -19.60
C ALA A 283 -17.42 30.30 -18.68
N VAL A 284 -16.45 29.97 -17.83
CA VAL A 284 -16.42 28.76 -16.97
C VAL A 284 -16.97 29.06 -15.57
N VAL A 285 -16.67 30.22 -15.00
CA VAL A 285 -17.07 30.62 -13.64
C VAL A 285 -17.54 32.07 -13.55
N ASP A 286 -18.37 32.36 -12.56
CA ASP A 286 -18.68 33.74 -12.17
C ASP A 286 -17.65 34.21 -11.13
N ILE A 287 -17.13 35.43 -11.26
CA ILE A 287 -16.08 35.95 -10.37
C ILE A 287 -16.66 37.06 -9.50
N ALA A 288 -16.55 36.93 -8.18
CA ALA A 288 -16.94 38.00 -7.25
C ALA A 288 -15.94 39.17 -7.28
N PRO A 289 -16.38 40.40 -6.98
CA PRO A 289 -15.45 41.51 -6.81
C PRO A 289 -14.47 41.23 -5.66
N PRO A 290 -13.25 41.80 -5.72
CA PRO A 290 -12.30 41.68 -4.62
C PRO A 290 -12.90 42.27 -3.33
N PRO A 291 -12.55 41.74 -2.14
CA PRO A 291 -13.05 42.25 -0.88
C PRO A 291 -12.72 43.75 -0.73
N PRO A 292 -13.54 44.56 -0.05
CA PRO A 292 -13.16 45.93 0.28
C PRO A 292 -12.20 45.95 1.48
N GLY A 293 -11.22 46.85 1.50
CA GLY A 293 -10.37 47.06 2.69
C GLY A 293 -9.14 47.91 2.41
N PRO A 294 -8.48 48.45 3.46
CA PRO A 294 -7.17 49.06 3.31
C PRO A 294 -6.13 47.98 2.95
N TYR A 295 -5.38 48.24 1.88
CA TYR A 295 -4.35 47.34 1.39
C TYR A 295 -2.96 47.89 1.73
N PRO A 296 -2.07 47.08 2.34
CA PRO A 296 -0.70 47.52 2.60
C PRO A 296 -0.02 47.96 1.30
N PRO A 297 0.66 49.12 1.28
CA PRO A 297 1.41 49.56 0.11
C PRO A 297 2.45 48.51 -0.31
N GLY A 298 2.51 48.19 -1.59
CA GLY A 298 3.50 47.27 -2.16
C GLY A 298 3.14 45.79 -2.15
N LEU A 299 2.02 45.39 -1.53
CA LEU A 299 1.47 44.03 -1.69
C LEU A 299 0.51 43.97 -2.88
N PRO A 300 0.46 42.84 -3.61
CA PRO A 300 -0.59 42.62 -4.61
C PRO A 300 -1.98 42.76 -3.98
N LEU A 301 -2.95 43.25 -4.75
CA LEU A 301 -4.35 43.26 -4.32
C LEU A 301 -4.93 41.84 -4.42
N PRO A 302 -5.89 41.47 -3.55
CA PRO A 302 -6.66 40.25 -3.74
C PRO A 302 -7.33 40.26 -5.12
N ALA A 303 -7.23 39.15 -5.83
CA ALA A 303 -7.77 38.98 -7.16
C ALA A 303 -8.54 37.65 -7.22
N PRO A 304 -9.85 37.64 -6.90
CA PRO A 304 -10.64 36.41 -6.89
C PRO A 304 -10.63 35.65 -8.23
N GLY A 305 -10.43 36.37 -9.33
CA GLY A 305 -10.32 35.80 -10.67
C GLY A 305 -8.94 35.25 -11.03
N ARG A 306 -7.93 35.27 -10.15
CA ARG A 306 -6.58 34.79 -10.46
C ARG A 306 -6.24 33.53 -9.67
N THR A 307 -5.81 32.48 -10.34
CA THR A 307 -5.49 31.17 -9.73
C THR A 307 -4.32 30.47 -10.44
N ARG A 308 -3.84 29.38 -9.85
CA ARG A 308 -2.87 28.46 -10.48
C ARG A 308 -3.50 27.64 -11.62
N PRO A 309 -2.69 27.10 -12.55
CA PRO A 309 -3.17 26.24 -13.63
C PRO A 309 -4.01 25.04 -13.21
N ALA A 310 -3.62 24.30 -12.16
CA ALA A 310 -4.38 23.14 -11.68
C ALA A 310 -5.79 23.52 -11.20
N VAL A 311 -5.93 24.67 -10.52
CA VAL A 311 -7.23 25.20 -10.08
C VAL A 311 -8.10 25.56 -11.29
N ALA A 312 -7.54 26.27 -12.28
CA ALA A 312 -8.27 26.61 -13.49
C ALA A 312 -8.73 25.35 -14.26
N ALA A 313 -7.86 24.34 -14.36
CA ALA A 313 -8.19 23.06 -14.99
C ALA A 313 -9.28 22.29 -14.21
N ALA A 314 -9.23 22.28 -12.88
CA ALA A 314 -10.25 21.66 -12.04
C ALA A 314 -11.60 22.39 -12.18
N LEU A 315 -11.61 23.73 -12.25
CA LEU A 315 -12.83 24.50 -12.52
C LEU A 315 -13.41 24.20 -13.92
N GLY A 316 -12.55 24.05 -14.92
CA GLY A 316 -12.96 23.62 -16.27
C GLY A 316 -13.64 22.25 -16.29
N ARG A 317 -13.20 21.31 -15.43
CA ARG A 317 -13.86 20.00 -15.24
C ARG A 317 -15.11 20.08 -14.35
N LEU A 318 -15.19 21.05 -13.44
CA LEU A 318 -16.36 21.27 -12.59
C LEU A 318 -17.54 21.84 -13.38
N ALA A 319 -17.30 22.76 -14.32
CA ALA A 319 -18.34 23.40 -15.11
C ALA A 319 -19.33 22.42 -15.79
N PRO A 320 -18.91 21.41 -16.57
CA PRO A 320 -19.83 20.45 -17.18
C PRO A 320 -20.60 19.59 -16.15
N LEU A 321 -20.05 19.40 -14.94
CA LEU A 321 -20.74 18.66 -13.86
C LEU A 321 -21.88 19.47 -13.20
N LEU A 322 -21.86 20.80 -13.33
CA LEU A 322 -22.90 21.70 -12.80
C LEU A 322 -24.03 21.97 -13.81
N GLY A 323 -23.87 21.55 -15.07
CA GLY A 323 -24.87 21.72 -16.12
C GLY A 323 -24.89 23.15 -16.66
N ALA A 324 -26.07 23.78 -16.68
CA ALA A 324 -26.29 25.06 -17.36
C ALA A 324 -25.84 26.30 -16.57
N THR A 325 -25.67 26.19 -15.25
CA THR A 325 -25.26 27.30 -14.36
C THR A 325 -23.83 27.13 -13.88
N ARG A 326 -23.18 28.25 -13.55
CA ARG A 326 -21.75 28.27 -13.20
C ARG A 326 -21.55 28.41 -11.70
N ALA A 327 -20.45 27.85 -11.22
CA ALA A 327 -19.97 28.15 -9.87
C ALA A 327 -19.50 29.61 -9.81
N ARG A 328 -19.73 30.23 -8.65
CA ARG A 328 -19.22 31.55 -8.34
C ARG A 328 -17.99 31.45 -7.44
N VAL A 329 -16.86 31.93 -7.92
CA VAL A 329 -15.62 32.11 -7.17
C VAL A 329 -15.73 33.39 -6.36
N THR A 330 -15.92 33.24 -5.05
CA THR A 330 -16.04 34.35 -4.09
C THR A 330 -14.69 34.85 -3.58
N SER A 331 -13.68 33.98 -3.60
CA SER A 331 -12.29 34.28 -3.28
C SER A 331 -11.41 33.33 -4.08
N GLY A 332 -10.34 33.84 -4.65
CA GLY A 332 -9.26 33.09 -5.32
C GLY A 332 -7.95 33.54 -4.69
N PHE A 333 -7.01 34.06 -5.48
CA PHE A 333 -5.79 34.66 -4.94
C PHE A 333 -6.08 35.81 -3.96
N ASP A 334 -5.62 35.67 -2.72
CA ASP A 334 -5.59 36.72 -1.70
C ASP A 334 -4.26 36.61 -0.94
N PRO A 335 -3.30 37.54 -1.11
CA PRO A 335 -1.98 37.45 -0.48
C PRO A 335 -2.02 37.59 1.05
N ARG A 336 -3.17 37.90 1.65
CA ARG A 336 -3.37 37.95 3.11
C ARG A 336 -4.04 36.69 3.66
N ALA A 337 -4.45 35.75 2.80
CA ALA A 337 -5.02 34.50 3.26
C ALA A 337 -3.97 33.67 4.01
N GLU A 338 -4.39 32.93 5.02
CA GLU A 338 -3.53 32.03 5.80
C GLU A 338 -3.50 30.60 5.19
N ASP A 339 -4.18 30.41 4.07
CA ASP A 339 -4.35 29.13 3.37
C ASP A 339 -3.80 29.20 1.94
N ALA A 340 -4.03 28.16 1.14
CA ALA A 340 -3.48 28.04 -0.22
C ALA A 340 -4.01 29.11 -1.21
N ARG A 341 -4.98 29.95 -0.80
CA ARG A 341 -5.35 31.16 -1.58
C ARG A 341 -4.23 32.19 -1.62
N ALA A 342 -3.31 32.21 -0.66
CA ALA A 342 -2.14 33.09 -0.67
C ALA A 342 -1.24 32.88 -1.88
N THR A 343 -1.25 31.67 -2.47
CA THR A 343 -0.50 31.33 -3.67
C THR A 343 -1.40 31.00 -4.87
N GLY A 344 -2.71 31.30 -4.77
CA GLY A 344 -3.70 31.04 -5.82
C GLY A 344 -4.01 29.56 -6.07
N ARG A 345 -3.62 28.66 -5.15
CA ARG A 345 -3.88 27.21 -5.21
C ARG A 345 -5.24 26.79 -4.66
N ALA A 346 -6.00 27.71 -4.09
CA ALA A 346 -7.35 27.45 -3.62
C ALA A 346 -8.34 28.52 -4.03
N VAL A 347 -9.62 28.14 -3.99
CA VAL A 347 -10.78 29.00 -4.25
C VAL A 347 -11.89 28.74 -3.22
N LEU A 348 -12.69 29.77 -2.97
CA LEU A 348 -13.98 29.66 -2.26
C LEU A 348 -15.12 29.72 -3.27
N LEU A 349 -15.88 28.63 -3.34
CA LEU A 349 -16.96 28.43 -4.29
C LEU A 349 -18.33 28.55 -3.61
N THR A 350 -19.26 29.12 -4.35
CA THR A 350 -20.70 29.09 -4.08
C THR A 350 -21.42 28.79 -5.39
N HIS A 351 -22.68 28.39 -5.34
CA HIS A 351 -23.47 28.15 -6.53
C HIS A 351 -24.94 28.53 -6.26
N PRO A 352 -25.67 29.13 -7.22
CA PRO A 352 -27.00 29.68 -6.98
C PRO A 352 -28.09 28.63 -6.69
N SER A 353 -27.97 27.41 -7.23
CA SER A 353 -29.01 26.36 -7.13
C SER A 353 -28.53 25.04 -6.53
N THR A 354 -27.30 24.61 -6.83
CA THR A 354 -26.64 23.47 -6.18
C THR A 354 -26.30 23.74 -4.71
N GLU A 355 -26.83 22.89 -3.82
CA GLU A 355 -26.52 22.92 -2.39
C GLU A 355 -25.01 22.78 -2.11
N PRO A 356 -24.45 23.48 -1.09
CA PRO A 356 -23.01 23.49 -0.82
C PRO A 356 -22.38 22.10 -0.62
N GLY A 357 -23.10 21.18 0.02
CA GLY A 357 -22.64 19.80 0.22
C GLY A 357 -22.48 19.04 -1.09
N ARG A 358 -23.41 19.24 -2.04
CA ARG A 358 -23.31 18.68 -3.39
C ARG A 358 -22.23 19.37 -4.21
N LEU A 359 -22.12 20.70 -4.12
CA LEU A 359 -21.06 21.47 -4.78
C LEU A 359 -19.67 20.99 -4.34
N ALA A 360 -19.48 20.72 -3.05
CA ALA A 360 -18.23 20.17 -2.51
C ALA A 360 -17.92 18.76 -3.08
N ALA A 361 -18.92 17.89 -3.14
CA ALA A 361 -18.76 16.57 -3.78
C ALA A 361 -18.38 16.68 -5.26
N LEU A 362 -19.02 17.58 -6.02
CA LEU A 362 -18.69 17.81 -7.43
C LEU A 362 -17.32 18.47 -7.62
N ALA A 363 -16.89 19.35 -6.72
CA ALA A 363 -15.54 19.90 -6.74
C ALA A 363 -14.50 18.78 -6.52
N HIS A 364 -14.73 17.88 -5.57
CA HIS A 364 -13.84 16.72 -5.39
C HIS A 364 -13.82 15.85 -6.65
N ARG A 365 -14.99 15.56 -7.24
CA ARG A 365 -15.13 14.85 -8.52
C ARG A 365 -14.32 15.52 -9.64
N ALA A 366 -14.34 16.84 -9.71
CA ALA A 366 -13.60 17.63 -10.69
C ALA A 366 -12.06 17.59 -10.48
N GLY A 367 -11.57 16.99 -9.40
CA GLY A 367 -10.16 16.71 -9.17
C GLY A 367 -9.43 17.78 -8.37
N PHE A 368 -10.13 18.50 -7.48
CA PHE A 368 -9.48 19.23 -6.41
C PHE A 368 -8.92 18.24 -5.38
N ASP A 369 -7.68 18.47 -4.94
CA ASP A 369 -6.93 17.59 -4.05
C ASP A 369 -7.38 17.67 -2.59
N LEU A 370 -7.98 18.79 -2.21
CA LEU A 370 -8.64 18.96 -0.91
C LEU A 370 -9.91 19.78 -1.11
N VAL A 371 -11.03 19.27 -0.60
CA VAL A 371 -12.30 20.01 -0.58
C VAL A 371 -12.85 20.04 0.83
N VAL A 372 -13.28 21.21 1.27
CA VAL A 372 -13.89 21.44 2.60
C VAL A 372 -15.23 22.13 2.42
N HIS A 373 -16.30 21.50 2.91
CA HIS A 373 -17.59 22.18 3.07
C HIS A 373 -17.52 22.98 4.37
N ARG A 374 -17.25 24.27 4.27
CA ARG A 374 -16.97 25.12 5.42
C ARG A 374 -18.22 25.35 6.28
N PRO A 375 -18.05 25.64 7.59
CA PRO A 375 -19.16 26.02 8.45
C PRO A 375 -19.90 27.27 7.99
N ASP A 376 -19.32 28.16 7.19
CA ASP A 376 -19.99 29.35 6.65
C ASP A 376 -20.88 29.06 5.41
N GLY A 377 -20.95 27.80 4.97
CA GLY A 377 -21.74 27.38 3.80
C GLY A 377 -21.02 27.55 2.46
N GLN A 378 -19.76 27.99 2.46
CA GLN A 378 -18.93 28.03 1.26
C GLN A 378 -18.16 26.72 1.07
N VAL A 379 -17.74 26.45 -0.16
CA VAL A 379 -16.88 25.31 -0.47
C VAL A 379 -15.47 25.81 -0.70
N TYR A 380 -14.53 25.41 0.17
CA TYR A 380 -13.11 25.59 -0.09
C TYR A 380 -12.62 24.44 -0.95
N ALA A 381 -11.93 24.74 -2.04
CA ALA A 381 -11.38 23.76 -2.96
C ALA A 381 -9.94 24.13 -3.29
N GLU A 382 -9.02 23.20 -3.05
CA GLU A 382 -7.57 23.39 -3.18
C GLU A 382 -6.96 22.36 -4.13
N ALA A 383 -5.96 22.77 -4.89
CA ALA A 383 -5.08 21.91 -5.66
C ALA A 383 -3.70 21.77 -4.98
N ALA A 384 -3.08 20.62 -5.14
CA ALA A 384 -1.69 20.37 -4.75
C ALA A 384 -0.74 21.30 -5.52
N PRO A 385 0.49 21.53 -5.02
CA PRO A 385 1.51 22.28 -5.76
C PRO A 385 1.75 21.70 -7.17
N ASP A 386 1.75 22.56 -8.18
CA ASP A 386 1.79 22.19 -9.60
C ASP A 386 2.77 23.03 -10.44
N GLU A 387 2.77 22.78 -11.76
CA GLU A 387 3.46 23.62 -12.73
C GLU A 387 2.84 25.02 -12.75
N GLN A 388 3.66 26.08 -12.68
CA GLN A 388 3.19 27.46 -12.70
C GLN A 388 2.93 27.99 -14.13
N LEU A 389 3.30 27.21 -15.14
CA LEU A 389 3.20 27.54 -16.56
C LEU A 389 2.30 26.53 -17.26
N VAL A 390 1.51 27.00 -18.23
CA VAL A 390 0.75 26.17 -19.15
C VAL A 390 1.42 26.18 -20.51
N MET A 391 1.83 25.02 -21.02
CA MET A 391 2.27 24.87 -22.40
C MET A 391 1.07 24.50 -23.30
N HIS A 392 0.80 25.33 -24.30
CA HIS A 392 -0.19 25.07 -25.33
C HIS A 392 0.48 24.38 -26.53
N THR A 393 -0.02 23.19 -26.89
CA THR A 393 0.51 22.34 -27.98
C THR A 393 -0.49 22.15 -29.12
N GLY A 394 -1.61 22.87 -29.13
CA GLY A 394 -2.71 22.65 -30.08
C GLY A 394 -3.24 21.22 -29.98
N ALA A 395 -3.20 20.48 -31.10
CA ALA A 395 -3.61 19.07 -31.16
C ALA A 395 -2.59 18.10 -30.53
N GLY A 396 -1.39 18.56 -30.15
CA GLY A 396 -0.31 17.71 -29.65
C GLY A 396 0.27 16.76 -30.71
N THR A 397 -0.08 16.96 -31.98
CA THR A 397 0.38 16.16 -33.12
C THR A 397 0.88 17.07 -34.24
N VAL A 398 1.91 16.62 -34.96
CA VAL A 398 2.48 17.32 -36.11
C VAL A 398 2.92 16.31 -37.16
N THR A 399 2.61 16.52 -38.44
CA THR A 399 3.09 15.63 -39.51
C THR A 399 4.53 15.98 -39.89
N GLU A 400 5.33 14.99 -40.29
CA GLU A 400 6.66 15.22 -40.86
C GLU A 400 6.64 16.32 -41.95
N GLY A 401 7.57 17.27 -41.84
CA GLY A 401 7.66 18.44 -42.70
C GLY A 401 6.67 19.57 -42.38
N GLN A 402 5.69 19.35 -41.50
CA GLN A 402 4.76 20.38 -41.02
C GLN A 402 5.24 21.02 -39.71
N GLN A 403 4.64 22.16 -39.39
CA GLN A 403 4.94 22.95 -38.20
C GLN A 403 3.79 22.92 -37.20
N LEU A 404 4.14 22.96 -35.92
CA LEU A 404 3.23 23.09 -34.79
C LEU A 404 3.70 24.24 -33.91
N THR A 405 2.80 25.19 -33.65
CA THR A 405 3.09 26.30 -32.74
C THR A 405 2.93 25.85 -31.30
N LEU A 406 3.98 26.04 -30.52
CA LEU A 406 3.98 25.84 -29.07
C LEU A 406 4.08 27.20 -28.39
N SER A 407 3.36 27.39 -27.30
CA SER A 407 3.46 28.61 -26.49
C SER A 407 3.30 28.33 -25.01
N VAL A 408 3.78 29.23 -24.16
CA VAL A 408 3.55 29.18 -22.71
C VAL A 408 2.71 30.35 -22.22
N THR A 409 1.88 30.08 -21.21
CA THR A 409 1.06 31.06 -20.51
C THR A 409 1.29 30.95 -18.99
N PRO A 410 1.45 32.07 -18.25
CA PRO A 410 1.53 33.43 -18.77
C PRO A 410 2.83 33.69 -19.55
N ALA A 411 2.84 34.74 -20.38
CA ALA A 411 4.04 35.16 -21.10
C ALA A 411 5.16 35.50 -20.09
N PRO A 412 6.43 35.21 -20.37
CA PRO A 412 7.55 35.54 -19.48
C PRO A 412 7.57 37.03 -19.04
N PRO A 413 7.81 37.34 -17.76
CA PRO A 413 7.93 38.72 -17.31
C PRO A 413 9.20 39.38 -17.87
N SER A 414 9.25 40.72 -17.84
CA SER A 414 10.44 41.46 -18.30
C SER A 414 11.68 41.08 -17.50
N GLY A 415 12.74 40.66 -18.18
CA GLY A 415 14.01 40.23 -17.56
C GLY A 415 14.09 38.73 -17.28
N ALA A 416 12.99 37.98 -17.40
CA ALA A 416 13.02 36.53 -17.41
C ALA A 416 13.43 36.02 -18.80
N THR A 417 14.10 34.87 -18.84
CA THR A 417 14.52 34.21 -20.08
C THR A 417 13.85 32.86 -20.19
N ILE A 418 13.22 32.57 -21.32
CA ILE A 418 12.68 31.24 -21.61
C ILE A 418 13.64 30.48 -22.53
N ARG A 419 13.71 29.16 -22.37
CA ARG A 419 14.44 28.27 -23.26
C ARG A 419 13.64 27.02 -23.52
N TRP A 420 13.53 26.64 -24.79
CA TRP A 420 12.88 25.42 -25.20
C TRP A 420 13.89 24.30 -25.43
N TYR A 421 13.54 23.10 -24.95
CA TYR A 421 14.32 21.88 -25.12
C TYR A 421 13.45 20.80 -25.72
N LEU A 422 14.13 19.90 -26.44
CA LEU A 422 13.52 18.73 -27.03
C LEU A 422 14.26 17.49 -26.52
N VAL A 423 13.50 16.54 -25.99
CA VAL A 423 13.99 15.22 -25.60
C VAL A 423 13.39 14.21 -26.56
N HIS A 424 14.24 13.49 -27.27
CA HIS A 424 13.82 12.48 -28.23
C HIS A 424 13.53 11.15 -27.53
N CYS A 425 12.35 10.57 -27.79
CA CYS A 425 11.95 9.28 -27.25
C CYS A 425 11.75 8.29 -28.40
N GLY A 426 12.68 7.34 -28.56
CA GLY A 426 12.63 6.39 -29.67
C GLY A 426 12.97 7.04 -31.03
N PRO A 427 12.27 6.70 -32.13
CA PRO A 427 12.60 7.18 -33.48
C PRO A 427 12.11 8.60 -33.77
N GLY A 428 11.23 9.17 -32.93
CA GLY A 428 10.67 10.51 -33.12
C GLY A 428 11.73 11.61 -33.20
N ARG A 429 11.66 12.46 -34.23
CA ARG A 429 12.54 13.63 -34.40
C ARG A 429 11.71 14.86 -34.72
N ALA A 430 12.06 15.96 -34.10
CA ALA A 430 11.55 17.29 -34.41
C ALA A 430 12.68 18.30 -34.20
N VAL A 431 12.50 19.52 -34.69
CA VAL A 431 13.42 20.65 -34.48
C VAL A 431 12.62 21.91 -34.28
N PHE A 432 13.13 22.84 -33.48
CA PHE A 432 12.57 24.18 -33.44
C PHE A 432 13.06 24.99 -34.64
N THR A 433 12.16 25.78 -35.20
CA THR A 433 12.49 26.79 -36.20
C THR A 433 12.73 28.09 -35.42
N GLU A 434 13.96 28.62 -35.47
CA GLU A 434 14.45 29.70 -34.60
C GLU A 434 13.52 30.94 -34.50
N PRO A 435 13.54 31.71 -33.40
CA PRO A 435 14.35 31.56 -32.16
C PRO A 435 13.68 30.72 -31.06
N VAL A 436 14.48 30.00 -30.25
CA VAL A 436 14.03 29.10 -29.15
C VAL A 436 13.98 29.76 -27.77
N ASP A 437 14.10 31.08 -27.73
CA ASP A 437 14.12 31.94 -26.55
C ASP A 437 12.90 32.85 -26.46
N GLN A 438 11.85 32.51 -27.21
CA GLN A 438 10.57 33.22 -27.24
C GLN A 438 9.47 32.48 -26.47
N ALA A 439 8.46 33.23 -26.03
CA ALA A 439 7.28 32.66 -25.36
C ALA A 439 6.48 31.69 -26.25
N SER A 440 6.63 31.84 -27.57
CA SER A 440 6.04 30.99 -28.59
C SER A 440 7.12 30.54 -29.57
N VAL A 441 7.15 29.26 -29.92
CA VAL A 441 8.12 28.66 -30.85
C VAL A 441 7.41 27.78 -31.88
N GLN A 442 8.02 27.61 -33.05
CA GLN A 442 7.55 26.68 -34.07
C GLN A 442 8.33 25.37 -34.02
N LEU A 443 7.65 24.27 -33.76
CA LEU A 443 8.20 22.93 -33.81
C LEU A 443 7.94 22.30 -35.19
N THR A 444 8.99 21.94 -35.93
CA THR A 444 8.88 21.21 -37.20
C THR A 444 9.09 19.72 -36.98
N GLY A 445 8.14 18.89 -37.39
CA GLY A 445 8.27 17.43 -37.37
C GLY A 445 9.30 16.94 -38.40
N GLN A 446 10.26 16.11 -38.00
CA GLN A 446 11.35 15.62 -38.87
C GLN A 446 11.26 14.11 -39.13
N ALA A 447 10.89 13.33 -38.12
CA ALA A 447 10.67 11.88 -38.26
C ALA A 447 9.57 11.43 -37.29
N ALA A 448 8.74 10.50 -37.76
CA ALA A 448 7.63 9.97 -37.01
C ALA A 448 8.05 9.35 -35.66
N GLY A 449 7.18 9.52 -34.65
CA GLY A 449 7.37 9.03 -33.29
C GLY A 449 7.14 10.10 -32.24
N ARG A 450 7.36 9.75 -30.96
CA ARG A 450 7.14 10.66 -29.83
C ARG A 450 8.35 11.57 -29.60
N VAL A 451 8.08 12.83 -29.31
CA VAL A 451 9.07 13.78 -28.78
C VAL A 451 8.50 14.45 -27.53
N VAL A 452 9.36 14.70 -26.56
CA VAL A 452 9.02 15.42 -25.33
C VAL A 452 9.56 16.84 -25.48
N VAL A 453 8.71 17.83 -25.29
CA VAL A 453 9.08 19.24 -25.33
C VAL A 453 9.04 19.81 -23.92
N THR A 454 10.10 20.51 -23.53
CA THR A 454 10.20 21.20 -22.24
C THR A 454 10.46 22.69 -22.46
N ALA A 455 9.69 23.56 -21.81
CA ALA A 455 10.03 24.96 -21.69
C ALA A 455 10.56 25.24 -20.28
N GLU A 456 11.75 25.84 -20.19
CA GLU A 456 12.38 26.29 -18.95
C GLU A 456 12.38 27.82 -18.93
N LEU A 457 11.74 28.40 -17.93
CA LEU A 457 11.75 29.83 -17.67
C LEU A 457 12.68 30.10 -16.48
N ARG A 458 13.66 30.98 -16.68
CA ARG A 458 14.51 31.51 -15.62
C ARG A 458 14.10 32.92 -15.28
N ASP A 459 13.79 33.15 -14.02
CA ASP A 459 13.35 34.42 -13.46
C ASP A 459 14.17 34.72 -12.20
N GLY A 460 15.22 35.53 -12.37
CA GLY A 460 16.23 35.74 -11.33
C GLY A 460 16.92 34.41 -10.92
N PRO A 461 16.92 34.04 -9.62
CA PRO A 461 17.48 32.77 -9.14
C PRO A 461 16.53 31.57 -9.31
N HIS A 462 15.32 31.79 -9.81
CA HIS A 462 14.27 30.78 -9.87
C HIS A 462 14.13 30.18 -11.27
N THR A 463 13.84 28.89 -11.32
CA THR A 463 13.60 28.15 -12.56
C THR A 463 12.25 27.48 -12.50
N LEU A 464 11.41 27.76 -13.49
CA LEU A 464 10.12 27.12 -13.71
C LEU A 464 10.19 26.25 -14.97
N THR A 465 9.60 25.05 -14.94
CA THR A 465 9.58 24.16 -16.09
C THR A 465 8.19 23.65 -16.38
N VAL A 466 7.87 23.49 -17.65
CA VAL A 466 6.65 22.80 -18.13
C VAL A 466 7.02 21.84 -19.25
N THR A 467 6.47 20.62 -19.21
CA THR A 467 6.82 19.56 -20.16
C THR A 467 5.58 18.94 -20.80
N ARG A 468 5.57 18.73 -22.13
CA ARG A 468 4.47 18.08 -22.85
C ARG A 468 4.98 17.10 -23.90
N ASP A 469 4.17 16.08 -24.17
CA ASP A 469 4.38 15.15 -25.27
C ASP A 469 3.82 15.71 -26.58
N VAL A 470 4.58 15.51 -27.66
CA VAL A 470 4.12 15.77 -29.03
C VAL A 470 4.38 14.52 -29.88
N THR A 471 3.39 14.11 -30.65
CA THR A 471 3.53 12.98 -31.58
C THR A 471 3.78 13.50 -32.99
N VAL A 472 4.93 13.13 -33.56
CA VAL A 472 5.23 13.36 -34.97
C VAL A 472 4.61 12.23 -35.79
N LEU A 473 3.68 12.55 -36.68
CA LEU A 473 3.06 11.61 -37.61
C LEU A 473 3.90 11.48 -38.88
N PRO A 474 3.96 10.30 -39.52
CA PRO A 474 4.69 10.13 -40.77
C PRO A 474 4.09 10.95 -41.90
N ALA A 475 4.92 11.40 -42.85
CA ALA A 475 4.43 11.77 -44.18
C ALA A 475 3.75 10.58 -44.86
N PRO A 476 2.87 10.80 -45.87
CA PRO A 476 2.17 9.72 -46.58
C PRO A 476 3.12 8.59 -46.97
N LEU A 477 2.77 7.35 -46.60
CA LEU A 477 3.62 6.19 -46.86
C LEU A 477 3.61 5.83 -48.35
N ALA A 478 4.80 5.60 -48.92
CA ALA A 478 4.92 5.05 -50.26
C ALA A 478 4.53 3.56 -50.32
N ASP A 479 4.21 3.06 -51.51
CA ASP A 479 3.92 1.64 -51.71
C ASP A 479 5.13 0.77 -51.31
N GLY A 480 4.86 -0.36 -50.64
CA GLY A 480 5.89 -1.25 -50.10
C GLY A 480 6.54 -0.76 -48.80
N LYS A 481 6.09 0.36 -48.22
CA LYS A 481 6.61 0.90 -46.94
C LYS A 481 5.71 0.60 -45.76
N ALA A 482 6.31 0.55 -44.58
CA ALA A 482 5.62 0.33 -43.32
C ALA A 482 6.07 1.30 -42.21
N ILE A 483 5.25 1.40 -41.18
CA ILE A 483 5.54 2.13 -39.94
C ILE A 483 5.06 1.34 -38.73
N GLY A 484 5.85 1.37 -37.66
CA GLY A 484 5.53 0.75 -36.37
C GLY A 484 4.93 1.75 -35.38
N ALA A 485 4.42 1.23 -34.26
CA ALA A 485 3.76 2.01 -33.20
C ALA A 485 4.61 3.14 -32.63
N ASP A 486 5.93 2.95 -32.59
CA ASP A 486 6.89 3.94 -32.08
C ASP A 486 7.24 5.01 -33.11
N GLY A 487 6.79 4.87 -34.37
CA GLY A 487 7.15 5.70 -35.51
C GLY A 487 8.31 5.17 -36.36
N LYS A 488 8.88 4.00 -36.01
CA LYS A 488 9.99 3.41 -36.77
C LYS A 488 9.54 3.04 -38.18
N ARG A 489 10.32 3.41 -39.18
CA ARG A 489 10.11 3.06 -40.59
C ARG A 489 10.52 1.61 -40.87
N ASP A 490 9.72 0.93 -41.67
CA ASP A 490 9.91 -0.46 -42.12
C ASP A 490 10.27 -1.45 -40.98
N PRO A 491 9.55 -1.47 -39.85
CA PRO A 491 9.81 -2.45 -38.81
C PRO A 491 9.29 -3.83 -39.21
N ALA A 492 9.82 -4.86 -38.55
CA ALA A 492 9.29 -6.21 -38.66
C ALA A 492 7.81 -6.23 -38.25
N ALA A 493 7.03 -7.09 -38.90
CA ALA A 493 5.63 -7.29 -38.53
C ALA A 493 5.53 -7.85 -37.09
N PRO A 494 4.46 -7.55 -36.34
CA PRO A 494 4.24 -8.09 -35.01
C PRO A 494 4.30 -9.62 -35.00
N ALA A 495 4.87 -10.18 -33.94
CA ALA A 495 4.90 -11.63 -33.78
C ALA A 495 3.49 -12.18 -33.55
N PRO A 496 3.19 -13.41 -34.02
CA PRO A 496 1.95 -14.09 -33.67
C PRO A 496 1.90 -14.34 -32.16
N GLY A 497 0.70 -14.20 -31.59
CA GLY A 497 0.45 -14.44 -30.18
C GLY A 497 0.21 -15.92 -29.90
N ALA A 498 -0.05 -16.23 -28.62
CA ALA A 498 -0.68 -17.51 -28.28
C ALA A 498 -2.07 -17.57 -28.93
N PRO A 499 -2.46 -18.70 -29.55
CA PRO A 499 -3.81 -18.87 -30.08
C PRO A 499 -4.84 -18.55 -29.01
N ILE A 500 -5.82 -17.75 -29.38
CA ILE A 500 -6.93 -17.39 -28.51
C ILE A 500 -8.21 -18.07 -28.97
N ASP A 501 -9.09 -18.27 -28.02
CA ASP A 501 -10.44 -18.74 -28.30
C ASP A 501 -11.19 -17.69 -29.16
N PRO A 502 -11.85 -18.08 -30.27
CA PRO A 502 -12.65 -17.18 -31.09
C PRO A 502 -13.73 -16.40 -30.34
N VAL A 503 -14.10 -16.78 -29.11
CA VAL A 503 -14.98 -16.01 -28.22
C VAL A 503 -14.49 -14.57 -27.98
N PHE A 504 -13.19 -14.32 -28.12
CA PHE A 504 -12.59 -12.99 -27.96
C PHE A 504 -12.63 -12.12 -29.23
N LEU A 505 -13.19 -12.62 -30.33
CA LEU A 505 -13.44 -11.83 -31.53
C LEU A 505 -14.72 -11.01 -31.36
N ALA A 506 -14.61 -9.70 -31.47
CA ALA A 506 -15.74 -8.80 -31.59
C ALA A 506 -16.31 -8.84 -33.01
N VAL A 507 -17.61 -8.57 -33.13
CA VAL A 507 -18.26 -8.27 -34.40
C VAL A 507 -18.37 -6.75 -34.49
N HIS A 508 -17.65 -6.14 -35.44
CA HIS A 508 -17.78 -4.72 -35.76
C HIS A 508 -18.89 -4.53 -36.79
N ASP A 509 -19.89 -3.72 -36.46
CA ASP A 509 -21.04 -3.47 -37.31
C ASP A 509 -21.35 -1.97 -37.39
N ASP A 510 -20.70 -1.30 -38.33
CA ASP A 510 -20.98 0.09 -38.70
C ASP A 510 -21.14 0.21 -40.23
N PRO A 511 -22.29 -0.23 -40.77
CA PRO A 511 -22.53 -0.15 -42.20
C PRO A 511 -22.71 1.30 -42.69
N SER A 512 -22.84 2.28 -41.79
CA SER A 512 -23.01 3.68 -42.15
C SER A 512 -21.69 4.31 -42.61
N HIS A 513 -20.57 3.90 -42.02
CA HIS A 513 -19.23 4.43 -42.35
C HIS A 513 -18.29 3.39 -42.97
N VAL A 514 -18.56 2.10 -42.80
CA VAL A 514 -17.69 1.00 -43.25
C VAL A 514 -18.43 0.06 -44.21
N ASP A 515 -17.77 -0.35 -45.28
CA ASP A 515 -18.19 -1.39 -46.20
C ASP A 515 -17.40 -2.68 -45.95
N TYR A 516 -18.08 -3.69 -45.42
CA TYR A 516 -17.55 -5.02 -45.16
C TYR A 516 -17.78 -5.99 -46.32
N GLY A 517 -18.58 -5.63 -47.34
CA GLY A 517 -19.05 -6.58 -48.35
C GLY A 517 -19.84 -7.76 -47.74
N THR A 518 -19.77 -8.94 -48.37
CA THR A 518 -20.65 -10.08 -48.05
C THR A 518 -20.02 -11.16 -47.16
N ASP A 519 -18.72 -11.13 -46.91
CA ASP A 519 -18.06 -12.14 -46.07
C ASP A 519 -18.21 -11.79 -44.59
N PRO A 520 -18.92 -12.61 -43.78
CA PRO A 520 -19.15 -12.33 -42.36
C PRO A 520 -17.85 -12.27 -41.55
N ASN A 521 -16.75 -12.88 -42.00
CA ASN A 521 -15.49 -12.82 -41.28
C ASN A 521 -14.82 -11.43 -41.35
N ARG A 522 -15.23 -10.57 -42.30
CA ARG A 522 -14.73 -9.18 -42.38
C ARG A 522 -15.22 -8.31 -41.24
N HIS A 523 -16.34 -8.68 -40.62
CA HIS A 523 -16.83 -8.04 -39.40
C HIS A 523 -16.12 -8.54 -38.14
N ARG A 524 -15.45 -9.69 -38.21
CA ARG A 524 -14.84 -10.32 -37.04
C ARG A 524 -13.40 -9.87 -36.88
N MET A 525 -13.07 -9.32 -35.72
CA MET A 525 -11.72 -8.87 -35.39
C MET A 525 -11.51 -8.85 -33.88
N ARG A 526 -10.28 -8.72 -33.41
CA ARG A 526 -10.03 -8.40 -31.99
C ARG A 526 -10.71 -7.09 -31.63
N ARG A 527 -11.09 -6.95 -30.36
CA ARG A 527 -11.74 -5.74 -29.90
C ARG A 527 -10.83 -4.52 -29.98
N GLU A 528 -9.56 -4.68 -29.66
CA GLU A 528 -8.55 -3.63 -29.79
C GLU A 528 -8.45 -3.17 -31.25
N THR A 529 -8.44 -4.12 -32.19
CA THR A 529 -8.51 -3.84 -33.63
C THR A 529 -9.79 -3.08 -34.01
N ALA A 530 -10.94 -3.46 -33.45
CA ALA A 530 -12.22 -2.78 -33.67
C ALA A 530 -12.21 -1.34 -33.13
N GLN A 531 -11.66 -1.10 -31.93
CA GLN A 531 -11.53 0.25 -31.36
C GLN A 531 -10.60 1.15 -32.20
N HIS A 532 -9.50 0.60 -32.70
CA HIS A 532 -8.64 1.33 -33.64
C HIS A 532 -9.34 1.60 -34.98
N LEU A 533 -10.20 0.68 -35.44
CA LEU A 533 -11.04 0.90 -36.61
C LEU A 533 -12.07 2.02 -36.37
N ASP A 534 -12.72 2.08 -35.20
CA ASP A 534 -13.64 3.18 -34.83
C ASP A 534 -12.92 4.53 -34.83
N ARG A 535 -11.73 4.60 -34.24
CA ARG A 535 -10.90 5.82 -34.27
C ARG A 535 -10.52 6.22 -35.68
N LEU A 536 -10.19 5.26 -36.54
CA LEU A 536 -9.90 5.51 -37.95
C LEU A 536 -11.13 6.04 -38.69
N VAL A 537 -12.32 5.50 -38.43
CA VAL A 537 -13.59 6.01 -38.98
C VAL A 537 -13.82 7.46 -38.57
N VAL A 538 -13.60 7.81 -37.28
CA VAL A 538 -13.70 9.19 -36.80
C VAL A 538 -12.73 10.12 -37.53
N LEU A 539 -11.47 9.69 -37.73
CA LEU A 539 -10.46 10.47 -38.46
C LEU A 539 -10.80 10.65 -39.96
N LEU A 540 -11.63 9.77 -40.53
CA LEU A 540 -12.11 9.86 -41.91
C LEU A 540 -13.40 10.68 -42.05
N THR A 541 -13.96 11.20 -40.95
CA THR A 541 -15.17 12.05 -41.00
C THR A 541 -14.95 13.24 -41.93
N GLY A 542 -15.88 13.45 -42.86
CA GLY A 542 -15.80 14.51 -43.88
C GLY A 542 -15.11 14.11 -45.18
N GLN A 543 -14.52 12.92 -45.26
CA GLN A 543 -14.05 12.35 -46.53
C GLN A 543 -15.22 11.73 -47.31
N THR A 544 -15.16 11.80 -48.64
CA THR A 544 -16.20 11.20 -49.49
C THR A 544 -16.01 9.70 -49.64
N GLY A 545 -17.06 8.93 -49.33
CA GLY A 545 -17.10 7.46 -49.44
C GLY A 545 -17.02 6.75 -48.09
N LYS A 546 -17.02 5.41 -48.12
CA LYS A 546 -16.91 4.55 -46.93
C LYS A 546 -15.53 3.92 -46.86
N LEU A 547 -15.07 3.65 -45.65
CA LEU A 547 -13.91 2.78 -45.43
C LEU A 547 -14.28 1.36 -45.86
N VAL A 548 -13.45 0.72 -46.67
CA VAL A 548 -13.67 -0.66 -47.14
C VAL A 548 -12.75 -1.60 -46.38
N VAL A 549 -13.32 -2.61 -45.72
CA VAL A 549 -12.59 -3.70 -45.07
C VAL A 549 -12.56 -4.89 -46.02
N GLU A 550 -11.46 -5.08 -46.74
CA GLU A 550 -11.29 -6.18 -47.70
C GLU A 550 -11.08 -7.52 -47.01
N ALA A 551 -10.42 -7.51 -45.85
CA ALA A 551 -10.16 -8.68 -45.01
C ALA A 551 -9.98 -8.26 -43.54
N ALA A 552 -10.42 -9.13 -42.62
CA ALA A 552 -10.20 -9.00 -41.18
C ALA A 552 -9.79 -10.38 -40.60
N PHE A 553 -10.68 -11.05 -39.86
CA PHE A 553 -10.46 -12.42 -39.41
C PHE A 553 -10.43 -13.40 -40.60
N ALA A 554 -9.41 -14.26 -40.65
CA ALA A 554 -9.30 -15.30 -41.68
C ALA A 554 -8.75 -16.60 -41.05
N PRO A 555 -9.59 -17.62 -40.81
CA PRO A 555 -9.18 -18.89 -40.18
C PRO A 555 -8.02 -19.62 -40.89
N THR A 556 -7.88 -19.42 -42.20
CA THR A 556 -6.83 -20.00 -43.05
C THR A 556 -5.77 -18.98 -43.47
N GLY A 557 -5.85 -17.74 -42.98
CA GLY A 557 -4.96 -16.64 -43.35
C GLY A 557 -3.62 -16.63 -42.61
N SER A 558 -2.99 -15.46 -42.56
CA SER A 558 -1.79 -15.22 -41.76
C SER A 558 -2.05 -15.51 -40.27
N ALA A 559 -1.00 -15.74 -39.48
CA ALA A 559 -1.17 -16.00 -38.05
C ALA A 559 -1.91 -14.85 -37.33
N LEU A 560 -1.68 -13.60 -37.73
CA LEU A 560 -2.39 -12.44 -37.19
C LEU A 560 -3.85 -12.36 -37.69
N ALA A 561 -4.11 -12.72 -38.96
CA ALA A 561 -5.48 -12.78 -39.48
C ALA A 561 -6.31 -13.89 -38.80
N LYS A 562 -5.69 -15.03 -38.46
CA LYS A 562 -6.32 -16.09 -37.63
C LYS A 562 -6.69 -15.61 -36.23
N GLU A 563 -6.04 -14.56 -35.74
CA GLU A 563 -6.35 -13.96 -34.44
C GLU A 563 -7.28 -12.75 -34.55
N GLY A 564 -7.67 -12.31 -35.75
CA GLY A 564 -8.43 -11.06 -35.97
C GLY A 564 -7.62 -9.78 -35.71
N ARG A 565 -6.29 -9.85 -35.84
CA ARG A 565 -5.34 -8.75 -35.55
C ARG A 565 -4.75 -8.09 -36.81
N GLU A 566 -5.22 -8.48 -37.99
CA GLU A 566 -4.78 -7.93 -39.28
C GLU A 566 -6.03 -7.48 -40.05
N LEU A 567 -6.03 -6.23 -40.51
CA LEU A 567 -7.05 -5.66 -41.39
C LEU A 567 -6.42 -5.27 -42.72
N ARG A 568 -7.14 -5.50 -43.81
CA ARG A 568 -6.83 -4.95 -45.13
C ARG A 568 -7.87 -3.90 -45.49
N LEU A 569 -7.41 -2.66 -45.65
CA LEU A 569 -8.22 -1.46 -45.71
C LEU A 569 -8.03 -0.71 -47.02
N LYS A 570 -9.11 -0.12 -47.53
CA LYS A 570 -9.12 0.84 -48.65
C LYS A 570 -10.13 1.93 -48.39
N HIS A 571 -9.95 3.09 -49.01
CA HIS A 571 -10.93 4.17 -48.97
C HIS A 571 -10.94 4.90 -50.32
N PRO A 572 -12.09 5.14 -50.95
CA PRO A 572 -12.15 5.73 -52.29
C PRO A 572 -11.75 7.21 -52.33
N GLY A 573 -11.99 7.95 -51.24
CA GLY A 573 -11.68 9.38 -51.15
C GLY A 573 -10.27 9.75 -50.68
N VAL A 574 -9.43 8.79 -50.27
CA VAL A 574 -8.05 9.07 -49.81
C VAL A 574 -7.06 8.08 -50.40
N THR A 575 -5.83 8.52 -50.66
CA THR A 575 -4.78 7.62 -51.15
C THR A 575 -4.36 6.62 -50.07
N ALA A 576 -3.86 5.45 -50.46
CA ALA A 576 -3.40 4.44 -49.51
C ALA A 576 -2.30 4.97 -48.56
N GLY A 577 -1.42 5.85 -49.06
CA GLY A 577 -0.40 6.49 -48.24
C GLY A 577 -0.97 7.39 -47.15
N VAL A 578 -2.01 8.16 -47.44
CA VAL A 578 -2.71 9.00 -46.45
C VAL A 578 -3.53 8.14 -45.49
N LEU A 579 -4.24 7.14 -46.00
CA LEU A 579 -4.99 6.19 -45.17
C LEU A 579 -4.07 5.47 -44.17
N ALA A 580 -2.83 5.16 -44.55
CA ALA A 580 -1.85 4.57 -43.65
C ALA A 580 -1.42 5.51 -42.52
N VAL A 581 -1.27 6.82 -42.78
CA VAL A 581 -1.00 7.82 -41.74
C VAL A 581 -2.15 7.90 -40.76
N LEU A 582 -3.39 7.93 -41.26
CA LEU A 582 -4.60 7.96 -40.41
C LEU A 582 -4.76 6.67 -39.60
N ALA A 583 -4.45 5.50 -40.18
CA ALA A 583 -4.46 4.24 -39.46
C ALA A 583 -3.37 4.22 -38.36
N HIS A 584 -2.17 4.71 -38.64
CA HIS A 584 -1.13 4.87 -37.61
C HIS A 584 -1.60 5.83 -36.50
N GLN A 585 -2.20 6.96 -36.85
CA GLN A 585 -2.77 7.92 -35.90
C GLN A 585 -3.93 7.32 -35.08
N ALA A 586 -4.71 6.41 -35.64
CA ALA A 586 -5.77 5.69 -34.95
C ALA A 586 -5.23 4.69 -33.89
N GLY A 587 -3.93 4.36 -33.96
CA GLY A 587 -3.20 3.58 -32.96
C GLY A 587 -2.81 2.17 -33.39
N PHE A 588 -2.98 1.80 -34.66
CA PHE A 588 -2.51 0.50 -35.15
C PHE A 588 -0.99 0.38 -35.00
N THR A 589 -0.52 -0.71 -34.40
CA THR A 589 0.90 -0.87 -34.02
C THR A 589 1.84 -1.16 -35.19
N HIS A 590 1.31 -1.61 -36.33
CA HIS A 590 2.08 -1.78 -37.57
C HIS A 590 1.16 -1.51 -38.75
N VAL A 591 1.54 -0.55 -39.60
CA VAL A 591 0.77 -0.16 -40.78
C VAL A 591 1.68 -0.21 -41.99
N SER A 592 1.25 -0.90 -43.04
CA SER A 592 1.99 -1.02 -44.30
C SER A 592 1.12 -0.72 -45.51
N VAL A 593 1.69 -0.10 -46.53
CA VAL A 593 1.01 0.13 -47.82
C VAL A 593 1.49 -0.91 -48.82
N GLY A 594 0.56 -1.54 -49.53
CA GLY A 594 0.88 -2.48 -50.60
C GLY A 594 -0.27 -2.64 -51.58
N SER A 595 0.02 -2.59 -52.87
CA SER A 595 -0.94 -2.84 -53.96
C SER A 595 -2.19 -1.96 -53.87
N GLY A 596 -2.01 -0.69 -53.49
CA GLY A 596 -3.11 0.27 -53.34
C GLY A 596 -4.05 0.01 -52.16
N SER A 597 -3.65 -0.85 -51.22
CA SER A 597 -4.34 -1.11 -49.95
C SER A 597 -3.42 -0.83 -48.76
N VAL A 598 -4.03 -0.61 -47.61
CA VAL A 598 -3.34 -0.50 -46.32
C VAL A 598 -3.56 -1.79 -45.55
N THR A 599 -2.48 -2.43 -45.11
CA THR A 599 -2.56 -3.52 -44.13
C THR A 599 -2.25 -2.94 -42.76
N ALA A 600 -3.23 -2.95 -41.86
CA ALA A 600 -3.10 -2.48 -40.48
C ALA A 600 -3.09 -3.69 -39.54
N ARG A 601 -2.10 -3.75 -38.66
CA ARG A 601 -1.90 -4.86 -37.72
C ARG A 601 -1.81 -4.34 -36.30
N GLN A 602 -2.32 -5.15 -35.38
CA GLN A 602 -2.31 -4.85 -33.96
C GLN A 602 -1.44 -5.85 -33.19
N ASP A 603 -0.60 -5.36 -32.29
CA ASP A 603 0.17 -6.21 -31.39
C ASP A 603 -0.74 -6.90 -30.36
N VAL A 604 -0.22 -7.84 -29.58
CA VAL A 604 -1.00 -8.53 -28.55
C VAL A 604 -1.40 -7.50 -27.49
N GLY A 605 -2.70 -7.25 -27.32
CA GLY A 605 -3.21 -6.46 -26.21
C GLY A 605 -3.11 -7.20 -24.87
N ASP A 606 -3.00 -6.45 -23.78
CA ASP A 606 -2.78 -6.99 -22.44
C ASP A 606 -4.01 -7.76 -21.89
N HIS A 607 -5.22 -7.44 -22.34
CA HIS A 607 -6.47 -7.88 -21.71
C HIS A 607 -7.60 -8.22 -22.72
N PRO A 608 -7.83 -9.49 -23.06
CA PRO A 608 -8.90 -9.87 -23.98
C PRO A 608 -10.31 -9.82 -23.34
N VAL A 609 -10.39 -9.61 -22.03
CA VAL A 609 -11.64 -9.40 -21.29
C VAL A 609 -11.72 -7.93 -20.93
N GLU A 610 -12.87 -7.31 -21.16
CA GLU A 610 -13.15 -5.93 -20.75
C GLU A 610 -14.33 -5.88 -19.81
N VAL A 611 -14.25 -4.99 -18.82
CA VAL A 611 -15.31 -4.71 -17.87
C VAL A 611 -15.77 -3.28 -18.07
N HIS A 612 -17.08 -3.11 -18.20
CA HIS A 612 -17.74 -1.82 -18.38
C HIS A 612 -18.78 -1.61 -17.30
N ALA A 613 -19.07 -0.36 -16.97
CA ALA A 613 -20.14 0.00 -16.06
C ALA A 613 -21.08 0.99 -16.76
N THR A 614 -22.36 0.61 -16.85
CA THR A 614 -23.38 1.42 -17.52
C THR A 614 -23.67 2.67 -16.71
N GLY A 615 -23.67 3.83 -17.36
CA GLY A 615 -24.00 5.12 -16.74
C GLY A 615 -22.88 5.73 -15.91
N LEU A 616 -21.69 5.12 -15.85
CA LEU A 616 -20.52 5.74 -15.25
C LEU A 616 -19.70 6.49 -16.31
N THR A 617 -19.30 7.71 -15.97
CA THR A 617 -18.34 8.50 -16.74
C THR A 617 -17.00 8.46 -16.01
N ASP A 618 -15.93 8.14 -16.73
CA ASP A 618 -14.56 8.04 -16.21
C ASP A 618 -14.39 7.12 -14.98
N GLY A 619 -15.22 6.07 -14.90
CA GLY A 619 -15.19 5.12 -13.77
C GLY A 619 -15.60 5.73 -12.41
N VAL A 620 -16.25 6.89 -12.40
CA VAL A 620 -16.67 7.56 -11.16
C VAL A 620 -18.02 7.02 -10.69
N LEU A 621 -18.06 6.49 -9.47
CA LEU A 621 -19.27 5.97 -8.81
C LEU A 621 -19.58 6.79 -7.55
N GLU A 622 -20.84 7.15 -7.31
CA GLU A 622 -21.20 7.88 -6.09
C GLU A 622 -21.51 6.91 -4.94
N VAL A 623 -21.14 7.27 -3.71
CA VAL A 623 -21.48 6.49 -2.51
C VAL A 623 -23.00 6.26 -2.46
N GLY A 624 -23.39 5.00 -2.23
CA GLY A 624 -24.78 4.56 -2.18
C GLY A 624 -25.42 4.27 -3.54
N THR A 625 -24.80 4.68 -4.66
CA THR A 625 -25.31 4.39 -6.00
C THR A 625 -24.87 3.02 -6.49
N VAL A 626 -25.66 2.44 -7.39
CA VAL A 626 -25.43 1.12 -8.00
C VAL A 626 -25.28 1.30 -9.50
N ALA A 627 -24.21 0.75 -10.07
CA ALA A 627 -23.99 0.73 -11.51
C ALA A 627 -24.02 -0.71 -12.03
N LYS A 628 -24.75 -0.92 -13.14
CA LYS A 628 -24.80 -2.22 -13.80
C LYS A 628 -23.48 -2.47 -14.53
N LEU A 629 -22.87 -3.62 -14.26
CA LEU A 629 -21.65 -4.06 -14.92
C LEU A 629 -21.99 -4.86 -16.17
N SER A 630 -21.20 -4.69 -17.21
CA SER A 630 -21.17 -5.57 -18.37
C SER A 630 -19.75 -6.03 -18.63
N VAL A 631 -19.62 -7.19 -19.25
CA VAL A 631 -18.33 -7.81 -19.57
C VAL A 631 -18.35 -8.22 -21.02
N SER A 632 -17.20 -8.09 -21.66
CA SER A 632 -17.02 -8.52 -23.02
C SER A 632 -15.76 -9.40 -23.15
N PRO A 633 -15.88 -10.66 -23.61
CA PRO A 633 -17.09 -11.32 -24.12
C PRO A 633 -18.18 -11.50 -23.06
N THR A 634 -19.44 -11.48 -23.51
CA THR A 634 -20.60 -11.67 -22.63
C THR A 634 -20.67 -13.11 -22.13
N GLU A 635 -21.37 -13.35 -21.02
CA GLU A 635 -21.54 -14.70 -20.48
C GLU A 635 -22.24 -15.64 -21.47
N THR A 636 -23.19 -15.13 -22.26
CA THR A 636 -23.82 -15.88 -23.36
C THR A 636 -22.83 -16.27 -24.45
N ALA A 637 -21.89 -15.38 -24.81
CA ALA A 637 -20.86 -15.67 -25.80
C ALA A 637 -19.84 -16.69 -25.26
N VAL A 638 -19.53 -16.62 -23.95
CA VAL A 638 -18.68 -17.60 -23.26
C VAL A 638 -19.33 -18.98 -23.26
N GLY A 639 -20.61 -19.09 -22.91
CA GLY A 639 -21.39 -20.33 -23.02
C GLY A 639 -20.67 -21.54 -22.40
N THR A 640 -20.54 -22.62 -23.18
CA THR A 640 -19.87 -23.87 -22.75
C THR A 640 -18.35 -23.82 -22.89
N LEU A 641 -17.78 -22.74 -23.44
CA LEU A 641 -16.34 -22.61 -23.67
C LEU A 641 -15.57 -22.21 -22.40
N GLY A 642 -16.26 -21.69 -21.37
CA GLY A 642 -15.64 -21.27 -20.13
C GLY A 642 -16.61 -20.72 -19.09
N VAL A 643 -16.08 -20.04 -18.08
CA VAL A 643 -16.83 -19.36 -17.02
C VAL A 643 -16.21 -17.98 -16.75
N LEU A 644 -17.04 -16.98 -16.45
CA LEU A 644 -16.62 -15.66 -15.99
C LEU A 644 -16.76 -15.57 -14.47
N VAL A 645 -15.73 -15.06 -13.80
CA VAL A 645 -15.69 -14.85 -12.35
C VAL A 645 -15.44 -13.38 -12.06
N TRP A 646 -16.22 -12.81 -11.15
CA TRP A 646 -16.14 -11.40 -10.79
C TRP A 646 -15.50 -11.18 -9.42
N SER A 647 -14.71 -10.12 -9.30
CA SER A 647 -14.14 -9.69 -8.02
C SER A 647 -14.03 -8.17 -7.93
N THR A 648 -13.98 -7.63 -6.72
CA THR A 648 -13.72 -6.22 -6.42
C THR A 648 -12.68 -6.10 -5.33
N GLY A 649 -11.96 -4.99 -5.25
CA GLY A 649 -10.96 -4.74 -4.21
C GLY A 649 -11.08 -3.38 -3.54
N ASP A 650 -10.19 -3.15 -2.56
CA ASP A 650 -9.98 -1.89 -1.82
C ASP A 650 -11.13 -1.44 -0.89
N GLY A 651 -12.22 -2.20 -0.79
CA GLY A 651 -13.30 -2.02 0.18
C GLY A 651 -14.26 -0.84 -0.09
N ALA A 652 -13.84 0.13 -0.91
CA ALA A 652 -14.65 1.29 -1.27
C ALA A 652 -15.87 0.94 -2.13
N ALA A 653 -15.89 -0.22 -2.77
CA ALA A 653 -17.03 -0.72 -3.54
C ALA A 653 -17.32 -2.20 -3.25
N SER A 654 -18.61 -2.56 -3.32
CA SER A 654 -19.10 -3.94 -3.17
C SER A 654 -19.73 -4.45 -4.48
N LEU A 655 -19.53 -5.74 -4.78
CA LEU A 655 -20.26 -6.39 -5.86
C LEU A 655 -21.63 -6.84 -5.38
N LEU A 656 -22.65 -6.55 -6.17
CA LEU A 656 -24.01 -7.00 -5.98
C LEU A 656 -24.37 -7.96 -7.11
N THR A 657 -24.96 -9.10 -6.76
CA THR A 657 -25.52 -10.05 -7.72
C THR A 657 -27.01 -10.22 -7.46
N THR A 658 -27.82 -10.02 -8.49
CA THR A 658 -29.25 -10.36 -8.50
C THR A 658 -29.51 -11.66 -9.27
N ALA A 659 -28.56 -12.08 -10.11
CA ALA A 659 -28.50 -13.34 -10.86
C ALA A 659 -27.06 -13.59 -11.35
N PRO A 660 -26.69 -14.83 -11.77
CA PRO A 660 -25.35 -15.15 -12.28
C PRO A 660 -24.87 -14.23 -13.43
N ALA A 661 -25.82 -13.76 -14.27
CA ALA A 661 -25.56 -12.93 -15.44
C ALA A 661 -25.76 -11.42 -15.26
N GLU A 662 -26.23 -10.99 -14.08
CA GLU A 662 -26.42 -9.57 -13.79
C GLU A 662 -25.55 -9.17 -12.61
N MET A 663 -24.39 -8.60 -12.92
CA MET A 663 -23.48 -8.03 -11.95
C MET A 663 -23.69 -6.53 -11.86
N SER A 664 -23.64 -6.01 -10.64
CA SER A 664 -23.63 -4.58 -10.37
C SER A 664 -22.57 -4.26 -9.32
N VAL A 665 -22.15 -3.01 -9.28
CA VAL A 665 -21.22 -2.49 -8.26
C VAL A 665 -21.88 -1.36 -7.50
N ARG A 666 -21.73 -1.36 -6.17
CA ARG A 666 -22.20 -0.29 -5.28
C ARG A 666 -21.04 0.42 -4.63
N GLY A 667 -21.09 1.76 -4.59
CA GLY A 667 -20.13 2.55 -3.83
C GLY A 667 -20.46 2.51 -2.34
N GLU A 668 -19.53 2.07 -1.50
CA GLU A 668 -19.72 1.95 -0.04
C GLU A 668 -19.17 3.16 0.70
N HIS A 669 -17.95 3.58 0.38
CA HIS A 669 -17.31 4.77 0.95
C HIS A 669 -16.37 5.40 -0.08
N PRO A 670 -16.03 6.69 0.06
CA PRO A 670 -15.12 7.33 -0.88
C PRO A 670 -13.75 6.64 -0.91
N GLY A 671 -13.13 6.60 -2.10
CA GLY A 671 -11.82 5.99 -2.31
C GLY A 671 -11.65 5.38 -3.70
N LEU A 672 -10.47 4.81 -3.93
CA LEU A 672 -10.22 3.99 -5.12
C LEU A 672 -10.83 2.60 -4.92
N ALA A 673 -11.35 2.04 -6.00
CA ALA A 673 -11.79 0.66 -6.08
C ALA A 673 -11.45 0.11 -7.46
N TRP A 674 -11.66 -1.19 -7.65
CA TRP A 674 -11.60 -1.79 -8.97
C TRP A 674 -12.58 -2.94 -9.03
N VAL A 675 -13.11 -3.20 -10.22
CA VAL A 675 -13.88 -4.40 -10.53
C VAL A 675 -13.13 -5.20 -11.58
N GLN A 676 -13.07 -6.51 -11.40
CA GLN A 676 -12.41 -7.41 -12.33
C GLN A 676 -13.37 -8.51 -12.78
N ALA A 677 -13.33 -8.85 -14.06
CA ALA A 677 -13.89 -10.10 -14.59
C ALA A 677 -12.74 -10.99 -15.08
N ALA A 678 -12.79 -12.26 -14.71
CA ALA A 678 -11.80 -13.26 -15.09
C ALA A 678 -12.48 -14.37 -15.90
N TYR A 679 -12.02 -14.57 -17.14
CA TYR A 679 -12.38 -15.70 -17.98
C TYR A 679 -11.49 -16.90 -17.67
N ARG A 680 -12.15 -18.03 -17.43
CA ARG A 680 -11.53 -19.35 -17.28
C ARG A 680 -12.06 -20.27 -18.38
N PRO A 681 -11.19 -20.84 -19.23
CA PRO A 681 -11.60 -21.85 -20.21
C PRO A 681 -12.20 -23.09 -19.54
N ALA A 682 -13.16 -23.74 -20.20
CA ALA A 682 -13.77 -24.98 -19.74
C ALA A 682 -12.81 -26.18 -19.87
N ALA A 683 -11.88 -26.11 -20.82
CA ALA A 683 -10.82 -27.11 -21.00
C ALA A 683 -9.51 -26.63 -20.37
N GLY A 684 -8.94 -27.44 -19.46
CA GLY A 684 -7.68 -27.16 -18.77
C GLY A 684 -7.76 -27.38 -17.25
N PRO A 685 -6.66 -27.21 -16.50
CA PRO A 685 -6.69 -27.24 -15.04
C PRO A 685 -7.63 -26.13 -14.52
N GLY A 686 -8.33 -26.41 -13.40
CA GLY A 686 -9.44 -25.62 -12.86
C GLY A 686 -9.09 -24.23 -12.32
N ALA A 687 -9.66 -23.83 -11.18
CA ALA A 687 -9.22 -22.61 -10.46
C ALA A 687 -7.72 -22.70 -10.11
N TYR A 688 -7.11 -21.67 -9.50
CA TYR A 688 -5.74 -21.85 -8.98
C TYR A 688 -5.72 -23.07 -8.05
N GLN A 689 -5.01 -24.12 -8.46
CA GLN A 689 -4.95 -25.37 -7.72
C GLN A 689 -3.59 -25.47 -7.05
N VAL A 690 -3.62 -25.91 -5.81
CA VAL A 690 -2.42 -26.24 -5.06
C VAL A 690 -2.47 -27.72 -4.71
N THR A 691 -1.54 -28.49 -5.25
CA THR A 691 -1.40 -29.91 -4.95
C THR A 691 -0.43 -30.10 -3.80
N VAL A 692 -0.90 -30.69 -2.70
CA VAL A 692 -0.07 -31.06 -1.56
C VAL A 692 0.27 -32.53 -1.68
N ARG A 693 1.57 -32.84 -1.68
CA ARG A 693 2.07 -34.21 -1.78
C ARG A 693 3.27 -34.45 -0.88
N LEU A 694 3.58 -35.70 -0.61
CA LEU A 694 4.84 -36.06 0.03
C LEU A 694 6.02 -35.79 -0.91
N ARG A 695 7.16 -35.45 -0.31
CA ARG A 695 8.44 -35.45 -1.00
C ARG A 695 8.68 -36.80 -1.70
N PRO A 696 9.29 -36.82 -2.90
CA PRO A 696 9.56 -38.07 -3.62
C PRO A 696 10.33 -39.10 -2.79
N GLU A 697 11.20 -38.65 -1.88
CA GLU A 697 11.96 -39.50 -0.97
C GLU A 697 11.09 -40.22 0.09
N LEU A 698 9.84 -39.76 0.28
CA LEU A 698 8.83 -40.34 1.16
C LEU A 698 7.70 -41.02 0.38
N ALA A 699 7.86 -41.27 -0.92
CA ALA A 699 6.79 -41.80 -1.77
C ALA A 699 6.24 -43.17 -1.33
N THR A 700 7.00 -43.94 -0.54
CA THR A 700 6.59 -45.24 0.01
C THR A 700 6.19 -45.17 1.50
N HIS A 701 6.24 -43.99 2.12
CA HIS A 701 5.92 -43.80 3.52
C HIS A 701 4.40 -43.75 3.74
N ALA A 702 3.88 -44.64 4.57
CA ALA A 702 2.46 -44.64 4.93
C ALA A 702 2.19 -43.65 6.07
N LEU A 703 1.43 -42.59 5.78
CA LEU A 703 1.00 -41.63 6.79
C LEU A 703 0.11 -42.30 7.83
N THR A 704 0.46 -42.13 9.12
CA THR A 704 -0.39 -42.56 10.22
C THR A 704 -1.70 -41.73 10.26
N PRO A 705 -2.78 -42.24 10.89
CA PRO A 705 -4.02 -41.48 11.04
C PRO A 705 -3.81 -40.11 11.71
N ALA A 706 -2.99 -40.05 12.76
CA ALA A 706 -2.70 -38.82 13.49
C ALA A 706 -1.97 -37.77 12.62
N GLU A 707 -1.03 -38.21 11.78
CA GLU A 707 -0.34 -37.31 10.84
C GLU A 707 -1.31 -36.80 9.77
N ARG A 708 -2.18 -37.65 9.24
CA ARG A 708 -3.18 -37.28 8.22
C ARG A 708 -4.21 -36.29 8.77
N ASP A 709 -4.70 -36.53 9.97
CA ASP A 709 -5.65 -35.64 10.64
C ASP A 709 -5.01 -34.27 10.90
N LEU A 710 -3.75 -34.25 11.32
CA LEU A 710 -3.01 -33.00 11.51
C LEU A 710 -2.78 -32.24 10.19
N ILE A 711 -2.42 -32.91 9.08
CA ILE A 711 -2.31 -32.28 7.76
C ILE A 711 -3.65 -31.68 7.36
N THR A 712 -4.73 -32.44 7.49
CA THR A 712 -6.08 -32.01 7.07
C THR A 712 -6.57 -30.83 7.91
N HIS A 713 -6.32 -30.86 9.21
CA HIS A 713 -6.64 -29.76 10.12
C HIS A 713 -5.85 -28.49 9.78
N LEU A 714 -4.54 -28.61 9.57
CA LEU A 714 -3.70 -27.48 9.15
C LEU A 714 -4.15 -26.92 7.79
N LEU A 715 -4.53 -27.77 6.84
CA LEU A 715 -5.09 -27.32 5.56
C LEU A 715 -6.43 -26.62 5.75
N ALA A 716 -7.31 -27.11 6.63
CA ALA A 716 -8.57 -26.42 6.93
C ALA A 716 -8.33 -25.02 7.53
N GLU A 717 -7.32 -24.84 8.37
CA GLU A 717 -6.97 -23.55 8.96
C GLU A 717 -6.19 -22.62 8.01
N LEU A 718 -5.35 -23.18 7.14
CA LEU A 718 -4.39 -22.42 6.31
C LEU A 718 -4.78 -22.33 4.84
N HIS A 719 -5.90 -22.96 4.41
CA HIS A 719 -6.30 -22.94 3.00
C HIS A 719 -6.50 -21.48 2.53
N PRO A 720 -5.86 -21.07 1.42
CA PRO A 720 -6.11 -19.75 0.88
C PRO A 720 -7.54 -19.68 0.32
N LEU A 721 -8.23 -18.57 0.59
CA LEU A 721 -9.56 -18.32 0.03
C LEU A 721 -9.51 -18.36 -1.52
N GLY A 722 -10.43 -19.10 -2.13
CA GLY A 722 -10.54 -19.21 -3.59
C GLY A 722 -9.50 -20.12 -4.26
N VAL A 723 -8.74 -20.91 -3.48
CA VAL A 723 -7.74 -21.86 -3.98
C VAL A 723 -8.22 -23.28 -3.70
N GLU A 724 -8.21 -24.11 -4.74
CA GLU A 724 -8.55 -25.53 -4.59
C GLU A 724 -7.30 -26.29 -4.12
N VAL A 725 -7.35 -26.89 -2.93
CA VAL A 725 -6.25 -27.70 -2.41
C VAL A 725 -6.49 -29.16 -2.74
N VAL A 726 -5.63 -29.72 -3.60
CA VAL A 726 -5.70 -31.10 -4.06
C VAL A 726 -4.80 -31.97 -3.19
N THR A 727 -5.40 -32.88 -2.42
CA THR A 727 -4.70 -33.79 -1.48
C THR A 727 -4.63 -35.23 -1.95
N LYS A 728 -5.12 -35.52 -3.16
CA LYS A 728 -5.18 -36.88 -3.74
C LYS A 728 -3.81 -37.59 -3.85
N GLU A 729 -2.72 -36.84 -3.76
CA GLU A 729 -1.34 -37.34 -3.84
C GLU A 729 -0.70 -37.55 -2.44
N LEU A 730 -1.46 -37.34 -1.36
CA LEU A 730 -1.09 -37.75 0.01
C LEU A 730 -1.48 -39.21 0.25
N THR A 731 -1.04 -40.14 -0.61
CA THR A 731 -1.41 -41.55 -0.47
C THR A 731 -0.44 -42.31 0.42
N GLY A 732 -0.99 -42.79 1.55
CA GLY A 732 -0.42 -43.84 2.39
C GLY A 732 -1.55 -44.61 3.09
N GLY A 733 -2.36 -45.37 2.34
CA GLY A 733 -3.45 -46.25 2.82
C GLY A 733 -4.80 -46.00 2.12
N THR A 734 -5.38 -47.07 1.55
CA THR A 734 -6.55 -47.27 0.64
C THR A 734 -7.86 -46.47 0.94
N PRO A 735 -8.81 -46.35 -0.03
CA PRO A 735 -9.62 -45.16 -0.35
C PRO A 735 -10.58 -44.65 0.72
#